data_AF-A0A927CWB8-F1
#
_entry.id   AF-A0A927CWB8-F1
#
_cell.length_a   1.000
_cell.length_b   1.000
_cell.length_c   1.000
_cell.angle_alpha   90.00
_cell.angle_beta   90.00
_cell.angle_gamma   90.00
#
_symmetry.space_group_name_H-M   'P 1'
#
loop_
_entity.id
_entity.type
_entity.pdbx_description
1 polymer ?
#
loop_
_entity_poly.entity_id
_entity_poly.type
_entity_poly.pdbx_seq_one_letter_code
_entity_poly.pdbx_strand_id
1 'polypeptide(L)'
;MGEKDKKIPLSVGSSIVLSAGILLGGTAVTFGTIGTIQVEASGVSYETTANLNLRGSASTSGKILLTIPKGKQVIYISESGSWFKVKYGSNEGWVSSSYLKKANAANQVSIPPATMVYQATANLNMRSTASTKGKLLTTIPKGKEITYISKQGSWYNIKYGNQTGWVSASYVKVTAKSSPAPTPAAPQENAGVSLVATSNVNLRNTSSTSGKILTTIPKNKEIMYISKQGDWYNVSYGNQKGWVSASYVKEMIPTTPTPTPEASTPAPETVIPAPETFGKYWVVTASLNLRDDPSISGKILTTIPKDKEITYISKQGDWYNVKYGNQTGWVSASYVKEIDKITTEQPVNGAYFVTTANLNMRDQTSASGKVILVIPQGTVLTSISKKDGWHQVSYQGRTGYVSSSYLSETTKENFDTKTLMEQNNPYIMMDLRTSSSVTASHINQYLANNGVTAENSVLYNSGQLFIDAANKYGVNALYLAAHAIHESGYGKSTIAKAKNNLFGFGAYDLVPFVGAVKYSTIASNIDYIAQEMKATYLNPNNWKYRGAYLGYTVKNQYGSRVDALSIGMNYYYASDSDWGLKIAKHMEGILSASQEAAFNQQPNTQVPNAPGYPSGKDVFPNGTLAVANASIPLYNAIGSSTQTATISKGEKFNLLEKSNNYWLTIGYNGRTYYTNKVSFSSYNKSFTVKNLARVNSATLNVRESVGTNATKIATLSQYQYVELVLNNNLTPVIQIGWYKIKLNDGRVGWVSGDFLIRELNR
;
A
#
# COMPACT_ATOMS: atom_id res chain seq x y z
N MET A 1 -2.49 -64.47 -12.65
CA MET A 1 -3.15 -63.21 -13.09
C MET A 1 -3.71 -62.51 -11.86
N GLY A 2 -3.66 -61.19 -11.71
CA GLY A 2 -3.03 -60.23 -12.63
C GLY A 2 -3.42 -58.76 -12.43
N GLU A 3 -3.97 -58.37 -11.29
CA GLU A 3 -4.53 -57.03 -11.07
C GLU A 3 -3.67 -56.23 -10.06
N LYS A 4 -3.48 -54.93 -10.31
CA LYS A 4 -2.57 -54.06 -9.54
C LYS A 4 -3.34 -53.01 -8.76
N ASP A 5 -2.98 -52.82 -7.49
CA ASP A 5 -3.44 -51.73 -6.64
C ASP A 5 -3.18 -50.34 -7.28
N LYS A 6 -4.18 -49.76 -7.94
CA LYS A 6 -4.20 -48.34 -8.29
C LYS A 6 -4.70 -47.52 -7.11
N LYS A 7 -3.80 -47.25 -6.15
CA LYS A 7 -4.01 -46.19 -5.16
C LYS A 7 -4.18 -44.85 -5.88
N ILE A 8 -5.42 -44.34 -5.90
CA ILE A 8 -5.72 -43.01 -6.43
C ILE A 8 -5.20 -41.97 -5.42
N PRO A 9 -4.26 -41.09 -5.78
CA PRO A 9 -3.82 -40.03 -4.88
C PRO A 9 -4.92 -38.97 -4.77
N LEU A 10 -5.46 -38.75 -3.57
CA LEU A 10 -6.25 -37.55 -3.30
C LEU A 10 -5.31 -36.33 -3.33
N SER A 11 -5.30 -35.64 -4.47
CA SER A 11 -4.71 -34.30 -4.60
C SER A 11 -5.51 -33.32 -3.75
N VAL A 12 -5.10 -33.13 -2.49
CA VAL A 12 -5.66 -32.11 -1.59
C VAL A 12 -5.23 -30.73 -2.08
N GLY A 13 -5.97 -30.20 -3.06
CA GLY A 13 -5.75 -28.87 -3.63
C GLY A 13 -6.06 -27.78 -2.61
N SER A 14 -5.03 -27.32 -1.90
CA SER A 14 -5.10 -26.23 -0.92
C SER A 14 -5.38 -24.87 -1.59
N SER A 15 -6.62 -24.67 -2.02
CA SER A 15 -7.10 -23.43 -2.62
C SER A 15 -7.20 -22.31 -1.58
N ILE A 16 -6.10 -21.58 -1.38
CA ILE A 16 -6.09 -20.34 -0.61
C ILE A 16 -6.85 -19.28 -1.41
N VAL A 17 -8.11 -19.03 -1.04
CA VAL A 17 -8.90 -17.93 -1.59
C VAL A 17 -8.42 -16.63 -0.96
N LEU A 18 -7.75 -15.78 -1.75
CA LEU A 18 -7.40 -14.42 -1.37
C LEU A 18 -8.60 -13.50 -1.60
N SER A 19 -9.31 -13.07 -0.56
CA SER A 19 -10.44 -12.14 -0.72
C SER A 19 -9.99 -10.68 -0.77
N ALA A 20 -9.95 -10.11 -1.98
CA ALA A 20 -9.86 -8.67 -2.18
C ALA A 20 -11.26 -8.03 -2.02
N GLY A 21 -11.62 -7.68 -0.79
CA GLY A 21 -12.93 -7.10 -0.43
C GLY A 21 -13.13 -5.67 -0.94
N ILE A 22 -13.30 -5.47 -2.24
CA ILE A 22 -13.42 -4.16 -2.88
C ILE A 22 -14.70 -3.43 -2.42
N LEU A 23 -14.53 -2.23 -1.85
CA LEU A 23 -15.57 -1.21 -1.77
C LEU A 23 -15.36 -0.16 -2.86
N LEU A 24 -16.46 0.19 -3.54
CA LEU A 24 -16.55 1.26 -4.53
C LEU A 24 -17.83 2.05 -4.30
N GLY A 25 -17.72 3.38 -4.29
CA GLY A 25 -18.83 4.32 -4.18
C GLY A 25 -18.34 5.71 -4.60
N GLY A 26 -19.12 6.42 -5.43
CA GLY A 26 -18.61 7.61 -6.10
C GLY A 26 -19.60 8.36 -6.99
N THR A 27 -20.80 8.68 -6.49
CA THR A 27 -21.60 9.83 -6.94
C THR A 27 -22.29 10.46 -5.73
N ALA A 28 -22.33 11.78 -5.66
CA ALA A 28 -22.90 12.49 -4.52
C ALA A 28 -24.44 12.43 -4.53
N VAL A 29 -25.01 12.10 -3.37
CA VAL A 29 -26.44 12.27 -3.06
C VAL A 29 -26.49 12.98 -1.71
N THR A 30 -27.40 13.94 -1.55
CA THR A 30 -27.59 14.68 -0.30
C THR A 30 -28.18 13.76 0.77
N PHE A 31 -27.34 13.33 1.72
CA PHE A 31 -27.76 12.46 2.81
C PHE A 31 -28.54 13.24 3.88
N GLY A 32 -29.82 12.87 4.07
CA GLY A 32 -30.48 13.04 5.35
C GLY A 32 -29.75 12.23 6.44
N THR A 33 -29.84 12.70 7.69
CA THR A 33 -28.95 12.26 8.78
C THR A 33 -29.12 10.76 9.14
N ILE A 34 -28.16 9.93 8.74
CA ILE A 34 -28.06 8.51 9.12
C ILE A 34 -27.00 8.35 10.22
N GLY A 35 -27.24 7.44 11.18
CA GLY A 35 -26.38 7.20 12.34
C GLY A 35 -24.94 6.83 11.98
N THR A 36 -23.99 7.26 12.82
CA THR A 36 -22.56 7.14 12.54
C THR A 36 -22.05 5.70 12.56
N ILE A 37 -21.32 5.32 11.51
CA ILE A 37 -20.50 4.11 11.51
C ILE A 37 -19.32 4.34 12.46
N GLN A 38 -19.37 3.73 13.65
CA GLN A 38 -18.29 3.77 14.62
C GLN A 38 -17.15 2.85 14.18
N VAL A 39 -16.11 3.43 13.58
CA VAL A 39 -14.79 2.78 13.47
C VAL A 39 -14.16 2.82 14.87
N GLU A 40 -13.73 1.66 15.40
CA GLU A 40 -13.04 1.62 16.68
C GLU A 40 -11.70 2.37 16.60
N ALA A 41 -11.53 3.40 17.44
CA ALA A 41 -10.32 4.20 17.46
C ALA A 41 -9.20 3.51 18.25
N SER A 42 -7.98 3.54 17.74
CA SER A 42 -6.78 3.13 18.49
C SER A 42 -6.71 3.87 19.83
N GLY A 43 -6.66 3.13 20.94
CA GLY A 43 -6.69 3.65 22.32
C GLY A 43 -7.90 3.21 23.15
N VAL A 44 -8.95 2.62 22.55
CA VAL A 44 -10.12 2.12 23.30
C VAL A 44 -9.72 0.96 24.22
N SER A 45 -10.16 1.01 25.50
CA SER A 45 -9.95 -0.06 26.47
C SER A 45 -11.02 -1.16 26.36
N TYR A 46 -10.57 -2.42 26.37
CA TYR A 46 -11.39 -3.63 26.41
C TYR A 46 -11.03 -4.51 27.60
N GLU A 47 -11.96 -5.30 28.10
CA GLU A 47 -11.74 -6.28 29.17
C GLU A 47 -11.91 -7.71 28.64
N THR A 48 -11.03 -8.62 29.03
CA THR A 48 -11.07 -10.03 28.63
C THR A 48 -12.21 -10.80 29.30
N THR A 49 -13.05 -11.49 28.52
CA THR A 49 -14.17 -12.30 29.04
C THR A 49 -13.77 -13.73 29.42
N ALA A 50 -12.61 -14.19 28.95
CA ALA A 50 -11.98 -15.48 29.25
C ALA A 50 -10.45 -15.31 29.39
N ASN A 51 -9.74 -16.38 29.77
CA ASN A 51 -8.28 -16.43 29.65
C ASN A 51 -7.93 -16.45 28.16
N LEU A 52 -7.16 -15.45 27.69
CA LEU A 52 -7.09 -15.09 26.28
C LEU A 52 -5.63 -15.03 25.80
N ASN A 53 -5.27 -15.90 24.85
CA ASN A 53 -3.91 -15.97 24.33
C ASN A 53 -3.59 -14.76 23.44
N LEU A 54 -2.60 -13.97 23.84
CA LEU A 54 -1.96 -12.92 23.04
C LEU A 54 -0.97 -13.59 22.09
N ARG A 55 -1.15 -13.41 20.79
CA ARG A 55 -0.40 -14.12 19.73
C ARG A 55 0.41 -13.18 18.84
N GLY A 56 1.47 -13.71 18.23
CA GLY A 56 2.29 -12.96 17.27
C GLY A 56 1.56 -12.56 15.98
N SER A 57 0.48 -13.27 15.61
CA SER A 57 -0.32 -13.01 14.40
C SER A 57 -1.81 -13.24 14.64
N ALA A 58 -2.63 -12.68 13.75
CA ALA A 58 -4.11 -12.75 13.75
C ALA A 58 -4.65 -14.15 13.36
N SER A 59 -4.20 -15.20 14.05
CA SER A 59 -4.57 -16.59 13.77
C SER A 59 -4.52 -17.47 15.02
N THR A 60 -5.36 -18.51 15.07
CA THR A 60 -5.28 -19.58 16.08
C THR A 60 -3.98 -20.39 15.98
N SER A 61 -3.32 -20.41 14.81
CA SER A 61 -1.99 -20.98 14.61
C SER A 61 -0.83 -20.04 14.97
N GLY A 62 -1.09 -18.76 15.25
CA GLY A 62 -0.06 -17.80 15.62
C GLY A 62 0.60 -18.12 16.96
N LYS A 63 1.94 -18.04 17.04
CA LYS A 63 2.71 -18.29 18.27
C LYS A 63 2.12 -17.53 19.45
N ILE A 64 1.84 -18.22 20.55
CA ILE A 64 1.40 -17.61 21.81
C ILE A 64 2.60 -16.86 22.41
N LEU A 65 2.42 -15.57 22.69
CA LEU A 65 3.39 -14.72 23.39
C LEU A 65 3.18 -14.81 24.90
N LEU A 66 1.90 -14.77 25.33
CA LEU A 66 1.44 -14.98 26.71
C LEU A 66 -0.06 -15.29 26.73
N THR A 67 -0.59 -15.70 27.88
CA THR A 67 -2.03 -15.77 28.14
C THR A 67 -2.43 -14.61 29.06
N ILE A 68 -3.39 -13.80 28.62
CA ILE A 68 -3.99 -12.72 29.41
C ILE A 68 -5.08 -13.33 30.31
N PRO A 69 -5.03 -13.18 31.64
CA PRO A 69 -6.10 -13.67 32.51
C PRO A 69 -7.45 -13.02 32.22
N LYS A 70 -8.55 -13.72 32.51
CA LYS A 70 -9.92 -13.17 32.49
C LYS A 70 -10.04 -11.92 33.37
N GLY A 71 -10.87 -10.96 32.95
CA GLY A 71 -11.14 -9.72 33.69
C GLY A 71 -10.00 -8.70 33.65
N LYS A 72 -9.03 -8.84 32.73
CA LYS A 72 -7.92 -7.90 32.57
C LYS A 72 -8.16 -6.97 31.39
N GLN A 73 -7.73 -5.71 31.55
CA GLN A 73 -7.86 -4.70 30.51
C GLN A 73 -6.72 -4.81 29.47
N VAL A 74 -7.08 -4.55 28.22
CA VAL A 74 -6.19 -4.47 27.06
C VAL A 74 -6.54 -3.23 26.23
N ILE A 75 -5.55 -2.56 25.66
CA ILE A 75 -5.77 -1.36 24.84
C ILE A 75 -5.83 -1.77 23.37
N TYR A 76 -6.94 -1.48 22.68
CA TYR A 76 -7.10 -1.72 21.25
C TYR A 76 -6.18 -0.84 20.41
N ILE A 77 -5.52 -1.43 19.41
CA ILE A 77 -4.64 -0.74 18.45
C ILE A 77 -5.25 -0.78 17.04
N SER A 78 -5.65 -1.97 16.58
CA SER A 78 -6.21 -2.19 15.25
C SER A 78 -6.94 -3.53 15.18
N GLU A 79 -7.71 -3.78 14.11
CA GLU A 79 -8.36 -5.07 13.85
C GLU A 79 -7.88 -5.73 12.54
N SER A 80 -8.07 -7.04 12.47
CA SER A 80 -7.88 -7.87 11.26
C SER A 80 -8.84 -9.06 11.35
N GLY A 81 -9.96 -8.97 10.62
CA GLY A 81 -11.07 -9.92 10.74
C GLY A 81 -11.57 -10.03 12.20
N SER A 82 -11.66 -11.25 12.73
CA SER A 82 -12.09 -11.51 14.13
C SER A 82 -10.97 -11.42 15.17
N TRP A 83 -9.89 -10.67 14.87
CA TRP A 83 -8.75 -10.44 15.76
C TRP A 83 -8.52 -8.95 15.99
N PHE A 84 -8.33 -8.56 17.24
CA PHE A 84 -7.84 -7.24 17.60
C PHE A 84 -6.35 -7.34 17.95
N LYS A 85 -5.53 -6.46 17.38
CA LYS A 85 -4.21 -6.18 17.91
C LYS A 85 -4.40 -5.31 19.14
N VAL A 86 -3.88 -5.76 20.27
CA VAL A 86 -4.03 -5.11 21.57
C VAL A 86 -2.69 -4.98 22.29
N LYS A 87 -2.62 -4.01 23.20
CA LYS A 87 -1.51 -3.84 24.15
C LYS A 87 -1.91 -4.38 25.52
N TYR A 88 -1.03 -5.19 26.11
CA TYR A 88 -1.17 -5.71 27.47
C TYR A 88 0.17 -5.58 28.21
N GLY A 89 0.25 -4.62 29.12
CA GLY A 89 1.51 -4.21 29.75
C GLY A 89 2.46 -3.62 28.70
N SER A 90 3.70 -4.12 28.67
CA SER A 90 4.69 -3.80 27.63
C SER A 90 4.43 -4.51 26.30
N ASN A 91 3.68 -5.61 26.29
CA ASN A 91 3.55 -6.50 25.14
C ASN A 91 2.42 -6.07 24.20
N GLU A 92 2.64 -6.25 22.90
CA GLU A 92 1.62 -6.11 21.86
C GLU A 92 1.46 -7.42 21.10
N GLY A 93 0.24 -7.69 20.65
CA GLY A 93 -0.07 -8.89 19.88
C GLY A 93 -1.55 -9.00 19.58
N TRP A 94 -1.95 -10.10 18.97
CA TRP A 94 -3.31 -10.34 18.50
C TRP A 94 -4.08 -11.24 19.47
N VAL A 95 -5.33 -10.86 19.76
CA VAL A 95 -6.31 -11.67 20.49
C VAL A 95 -7.60 -11.76 19.69
N SER A 96 -8.37 -12.84 19.81
CA SER A 96 -9.67 -12.86 19.14
C SER A 96 -10.64 -11.90 19.84
N SER A 97 -11.29 -11.03 19.06
CA SER A 97 -12.23 -10.02 19.57
C SER A 97 -13.49 -10.63 20.18
N SER A 98 -13.80 -11.89 19.87
CA SER A 98 -14.87 -12.68 20.50
C SER A 98 -14.73 -12.83 22.03
N TYR A 99 -13.51 -12.69 22.57
CA TYR A 99 -13.23 -12.76 24.02
C TYR A 99 -12.98 -11.39 24.66
N LEU A 100 -13.41 -10.30 24.02
CA LEU A 100 -13.29 -8.94 24.52
C LEU A 100 -14.66 -8.27 24.66
N LYS A 101 -14.93 -7.65 25.81
CA LYS A 101 -16.03 -6.69 25.98
C LYS A 101 -15.46 -5.28 26.10
N LYS A 102 -16.14 -4.28 25.52
CA LYS A 102 -15.72 -2.87 25.59
C LYS A 102 -15.82 -2.38 27.05
N ALA A 103 -14.79 -1.72 27.56
CA ALA A 103 -14.75 -1.33 28.98
C ALA A 103 -15.68 -0.14 29.25
N ASN A 104 -16.51 -0.22 30.30
CA ASN A 104 -17.46 0.83 30.66
C ASN A 104 -16.77 2.19 30.92
N ALA A 105 -17.46 3.28 30.55
CA ALA A 105 -16.90 4.64 30.48
C ALA A 105 -16.27 5.16 31.77
N ALA A 106 -16.63 4.62 32.95
CA ALA A 106 -16.10 5.02 34.25
C ALA A 106 -14.58 4.79 34.44
N ASN A 107 -13.95 3.89 33.67
CA ASN A 107 -12.51 3.58 33.77
C ASN A 107 -11.78 3.78 32.43
N GLN A 108 -12.06 4.89 31.74
CA GLN A 108 -11.39 5.27 30.49
C GLN A 108 -10.06 6.00 30.76
N VAL A 109 -8.94 5.37 30.40
CA VAL A 109 -7.63 6.03 30.33
C VAL A 109 -7.59 6.84 29.03
N SER A 110 -7.97 8.12 29.11
CA SER A 110 -8.11 8.96 27.92
C SER A 110 -6.76 9.34 27.30
N ILE A 111 -6.63 9.06 26.00
CA ILE A 111 -5.61 9.65 25.13
C ILE A 111 -6.29 10.74 24.28
N PRO A 112 -5.86 12.01 24.36
CA PRO A 112 -6.43 13.11 23.61
C PRO A 112 -5.93 13.14 22.16
N PRO A 113 -6.65 13.83 21.23
CA PRO A 113 -6.26 13.89 19.83
C PRO A 113 -4.91 14.59 19.59
N ALA A 114 -4.27 14.31 18.45
CA ALA A 114 -2.99 14.88 18.00
C ALA A 114 -3.03 16.39 17.64
N THR A 115 -4.00 17.13 18.16
CA THR A 115 -4.25 18.56 17.92
C THR A 115 -4.07 19.42 19.18
N MET A 116 -3.60 18.84 20.29
CA MET A 116 -3.37 19.53 21.56
C MET A 116 -1.86 19.66 21.86
N VAL A 117 -1.42 20.85 22.25
CA VAL A 117 -0.06 21.13 22.77
C VAL A 117 -0.11 21.12 24.30
N TYR A 118 0.87 20.45 24.92
CA TYR A 118 1.03 20.34 26.38
C TYR A 118 2.33 21.03 26.79
N GLN A 119 2.26 22.01 27.70
CA GLN A 119 3.40 22.85 28.08
C GLN A 119 3.50 23.01 29.61
N ALA A 120 4.70 22.86 30.17
CA ALA A 120 4.92 23.03 31.61
C ALA A 120 4.78 24.51 32.03
N THR A 121 3.93 24.81 33.03
CA THR A 121 3.70 26.19 33.53
C THR A 121 4.69 26.61 34.63
N ALA A 122 5.42 25.65 35.19
CA ALA A 122 6.47 25.82 36.19
C ALA A 122 7.60 24.80 35.93
N ASN A 123 8.68 24.86 36.70
CA ASN A 123 9.70 23.80 36.68
C ASN A 123 9.10 22.52 37.30
N LEU A 124 8.82 21.53 36.44
CA LEU A 124 7.89 20.46 36.71
C LEU A 124 8.58 19.11 36.91
N ASN A 125 8.53 18.62 38.15
CA ASN A 125 9.12 17.35 38.55
C ASN A 125 8.41 16.14 37.94
N MET A 126 9.13 15.35 37.13
CA MET A 126 8.68 14.08 36.56
C MET A 126 9.13 12.91 37.45
N ARG A 127 8.20 12.02 37.81
CA ARG A 127 8.40 10.93 38.78
C ARG A 127 8.11 9.55 38.19
N SER A 128 8.61 8.49 38.82
CA SER A 128 8.41 7.11 38.39
C SER A 128 6.96 6.60 38.48
N THR A 129 6.12 7.25 39.28
CA THR A 129 4.72 6.87 39.55
C THR A 129 3.83 8.10 39.71
N ALA A 130 2.51 7.95 39.54
CA ALA A 130 1.49 8.97 39.75
C ALA A 130 1.30 9.38 41.24
N SER A 131 2.37 9.84 41.90
CA SER A 131 2.40 10.21 43.31
C SER A 131 3.60 11.11 43.62
N THR A 132 3.45 12.05 44.55
CA THR A 132 4.54 12.87 45.09
C THR A 132 5.62 12.02 45.78
N LYS A 133 5.28 10.82 46.28
CA LYS A 133 6.20 9.85 46.86
C LYS A 133 7.00 9.05 45.81
N GLY A 134 6.67 9.15 44.52
CA GLY A 134 7.41 8.48 43.45
C GLY A 134 8.82 9.03 43.27
N LYS A 135 9.79 8.17 42.91
CA LYS A 135 11.20 8.57 42.68
C LYS A 135 11.25 9.68 41.62
N LEU A 136 11.97 10.76 41.90
CA LEU A 136 12.23 11.81 40.92
C LEU A 136 13.11 11.26 39.78
N LEU A 137 12.69 11.48 38.54
CA LEU A 137 13.43 11.10 37.33
C LEU A 137 14.19 12.30 36.76
N THR A 138 13.52 13.44 36.64
CA THR A 138 14.08 14.72 36.17
C THR A 138 13.11 15.88 36.47
N THR A 139 13.54 17.12 36.21
CA THR A 139 12.72 18.34 36.32
C THR A 139 12.64 19.03 34.96
N ILE A 140 11.43 19.24 34.47
CA ILE A 140 11.13 19.82 33.16
C ILE A 140 11.06 21.35 33.27
N PRO A 141 11.86 22.13 32.54
CA PRO A 141 11.83 23.59 32.65
C PRO A 141 10.49 24.21 32.24
N LYS A 142 10.09 25.30 32.91
CA LYS A 142 8.93 26.12 32.56
C LYS A 142 8.96 26.52 31.08
N GLY A 143 7.80 26.45 30.42
CA GLY A 143 7.61 26.80 29.02
C GLY A 143 8.03 25.71 28.02
N LYS A 144 8.59 24.57 28.47
CA LYS A 144 8.89 23.44 27.57
C LYS A 144 7.64 22.62 27.27
N GLU A 145 7.53 22.19 26.02
CA GLU A 145 6.52 21.24 25.56
C GLU A 145 6.85 19.82 26.04
N ILE A 146 5.80 19.02 26.26
CA ILE A 146 5.89 17.63 26.71
C ILE A 146 4.96 16.76 25.86
N THR A 147 5.35 15.52 25.55
CA THR A 147 4.49 14.60 24.82
C THR A 147 3.57 13.89 25.81
N TYR A 148 2.27 14.19 25.78
CA TYR A 148 1.28 13.48 26.60
C TYR A 148 1.20 11.98 26.23
N ILE A 149 1.05 11.10 27.23
CA ILE A 149 0.77 9.67 27.04
C ILE A 149 -0.57 9.27 27.67
N SER A 150 -0.81 9.58 28.95
CA SER A 150 -2.06 9.25 29.64
C SER A 150 -2.32 10.10 30.89
N LYS A 151 -3.49 9.94 31.53
CA LYS A 151 -3.85 10.57 32.81
C LYS A 151 -4.22 9.50 33.85
N GLN A 152 -3.82 9.72 35.10
CA GLN A 152 -4.26 8.94 36.26
C GLN A 152 -4.49 9.89 37.44
N GLY A 153 -5.76 10.11 37.82
CA GLY A 153 -6.13 11.12 38.81
C GLY A 153 -5.59 12.50 38.44
N SER A 154 -4.89 13.16 39.36
CA SER A 154 -4.26 14.47 39.16
C SER A 154 -2.90 14.43 38.46
N TRP A 155 -2.49 13.30 37.86
CA TRP A 155 -1.19 13.13 37.20
C TRP A 155 -1.34 12.85 35.71
N TYR A 156 -0.41 13.38 34.91
CA TYR A 156 -0.21 13.00 33.51
C TYR A 156 1.04 12.13 33.39
N ASN A 157 0.94 10.98 32.72
CA ASN A 157 2.08 10.26 32.19
C ASN A 157 2.49 10.93 30.88
N ILE A 158 3.76 11.30 30.75
CA ILE A 158 4.30 12.05 29.63
C ILE A 158 5.67 11.51 29.23
N LYS A 159 6.12 11.83 28.01
CA LYS A 159 7.51 11.69 27.56
C LYS A 159 8.17 13.06 27.47
N TYR A 160 9.40 13.16 27.99
CA TYR A 160 10.26 14.33 27.86
C TYR A 160 11.69 13.86 27.56
N GLY A 161 12.25 14.32 26.43
CA GLY A 161 13.44 13.71 25.85
C GLY A 161 13.24 12.21 25.63
N ASN A 162 14.18 11.39 26.08
CA ASN A 162 14.11 9.93 25.98
C ASN A 162 13.45 9.24 27.19
N GLN A 163 13.01 9.99 28.21
CA GLN A 163 12.42 9.43 29.43
C GLN A 163 10.89 9.55 29.44
N THR A 164 10.23 8.60 30.11
CA THR A 164 8.78 8.57 30.34
C THR A 164 8.50 8.54 31.84
N GLY A 165 7.51 9.29 32.30
CA GLY A 165 7.14 9.37 33.70
C GLY A 165 5.98 10.31 33.99
N TRP A 166 5.66 10.47 35.27
CA TRP A 166 4.45 11.13 35.75
C TRP A 166 4.73 12.54 36.26
N VAL A 167 3.96 13.51 35.78
CA VAL A 167 3.98 14.91 36.23
C VAL A 167 2.60 15.30 36.80
N SER A 168 2.54 16.26 37.73
CA SER A 168 1.25 16.76 38.21
C SER A 168 0.54 17.59 37.13
N ALA A 169 -0.70 17.23 36.83
CA ALA A 169 -1.51 17.86 35.79
C ALA A 169 -1.78 19.35 36.04
N SER A 170 -1.75 19.78 37.31
CA SER A 170 -1.90 21.18 37.74
C SER A 170 -0.85 22.14 37.16
N TYR A 171 0.30 21.62 36.71
CA TYR A 171 1.41 22.41 36.17
C TYR A 171 1.60 22.23 34.66
N VAL A 172 0.58 21.75 33.94
CA VAL A 172 0.62 21.56 32.50
C VAL A 172 -0.52 22.34 31.85
N LYS A 173 -0.17 23.39 31.10
CA LYS A 173 -1.12 24.11 30.23
C LYS A 173 -1.40 23.25 29.01
N VAL A 174 -2.67 23.13 28.65
CA VAL A 174 -3.13 22.44 27.45
C VAL A 174 -3.77 23.47 26.52
N THR A 175 -3.37 23.49 25.26
CA THR A 175 -3.94 24.40 24.24
C THR A 175 -4.21 23.67 22.94
N ALA A 176 -5.41 23.87 22.39
CA ALA A 176 -5.73 23.42 21.03
C ALA A 176 -4.84 24.16 20.02
N LYS A 177 -4.30 23.44 19.06
CA LYS A 177 -3.54 23.97 17.92
C LYS A 177 -4.52 24.64 16.96
N SER A 178 -4.58 25.97 16.99
CA SER A 178 -5.51 26.74 16.17
C SER A 178 -5.21 26.65 14.68
N SER A 179 -6.28 26.58 13.88
CA SER A 179 -6.25 26.78 12.43
C SER A 179 -6.95 28.10 12.10
N PRO A 180 -6.50 28.87 11.10
CA PRO A 180 -7.27 29.98 10.54
C PRO A 180 -8.60 29.50 9.93
N ALA A 181 -9.56 30.42 9.82
CA ALA A 181 -10.90 30.20 9.25
C ALA A 181 -10.92 30.36 7.71
N PRO A 182 -11.93 29.83 7.01
CA PRO A 182 -11.93 29.72 5.54
C PRO A 182 -12.61 30.89 4.81
N THR A 183 -12.09 31.19 3.62
CA THR A 183 -12.69 32.04 2.56
C THR A 183 -12.29 31.47 1.17
N PRO A 184 -12.85 31.92 0.02
CA PRO A 184 -13.26 30.99 -1.04
C PRO A 184 -12.16 30.44 -1.97
N ALA A 185 -12.60 29.55 -2.87
CA ALA A 185 -11.76 28.77 -3.79
C ALA A 185 -10.81 29.61 -4.66
N ALA A 186 -9.59 29.09 -4.85
CA ALA A 186 -8.55 29.63 -5.71
C ALA A 186 -8.18 28.64 -6.84
N PRO A 187 -7.58 29.09 -7.95
CA PRO A 187 -7.48 28.29 -9.18
C PRO A 187 -6.24 27.38 -9.29
N GLN A 188 -6.42 26.29 -10.05
CA GLN A 188 -5.43 25.50 -10.80
C GLN A 188 -3.93 25.81 -10.60
N GLU A 189 -3.20 24.93 -9.90
CA GLU A 189 -1.73 25.00 -9.78
C GLU A 189 -1.01 24.44 -11.02
N ASN A 190 -0.13 25.24 -11.62
CA ASN A 190 0.82 24.80 -12.65
C ASN A 190 2.11 24.26 -12.01
N ALA A 191 2.24 22.94 -11.86
CA ALA A 191 3.49 22.31 -11.46
C ALA A 191 4.48 22.26 -12.64
N GLY A 192 5.50 23.13 -12.64
CA GLY A 192 6.57 23.10 -13.67
C GLY A 192 7.39 24.38 -13.86
N VAL A 193 6.99 25.51 -13.27
CA VAL A 193 7.72 26.79 -13.41
C VAL A 193 8.89 26.87 -12.42
N SER A 194 10.07 27.28 -12.89
CA SER A 194 11.19 27.69 -12.02
C SER A 194 11.24 29.21 -11.94
N LEU A 195 11.64 29.76 -10.79
CA LEU A 195 11.87 31.19 -10.60
C LEU A 195 13.38 31.48 -10.55
N VAL A 196 13.79 32.70 -10.90
CA VAL A 196 15.16 33.20 -10.69
C VAL A 196 15.13 34.54 -9.94
N ALA A 197 16.01 34.71 -8.96
CA ALA A 197 16.13 35.94 -8.18
C ALA A 197 16.69 37.11 -9.02
N THR A 198 15.97 38.22 -9.13
CA THR A 198 16.41 39.42 -9.88
C THR A 198 17.29 40.35 -9.03
N SER A 199 17.23 40.21 -7.72
CA SER A 199 18.08 40.86 -6.71
C SER A 199 18.37 39.90 -5.56
N ASN A 200 19.09 40.35 -4.51
CA ASN A 200 19.20 39.59 -3.27
C ASN A 200 17.85 39.65 -2.51
N VAL A 201 17.14 38.53 -2.40
CA VAL A 201 15.77 38.47 -1.85
C VAL A 201 15.72 37.65 -0.56
N ASN A 202 15.03 38.17 0.46
CA ASN A 202 14.88 37.48 1.74
C ASN A 202 13.78 36.42 1.69
N LEU A 203 14.13 35.16 1.95
CA LEU A 203 13.19 34.07 2.18
C LEU A 203 12.63 34.19 3.60
N ARG A 204 11.32 34.36 3.75
CA ARG A 204 10.66 34.59 5.04
C ARG A 204 9.74 33.44 5.42
N ASN A 205 9.46 33.28 6.73
CA ASN A 205 8.54 32.24 7.20
C ASN A 205 7.05 32.51 6.91
N THR A 206 6.70 33.74 6.49
CA THR A 206 5.35 34.16 6.10
C THR A 206 5.40 35.12 4.91
N SER A 207 4.30 35.25 4.17
CA SER A 207 4.10 36.13 3.02
C SER A 207 3.98 37.62 3.41
N SER A 208 4.97 38.15 4.13
CA SER A 208 4.97 39.53 4.62
C SER A 208 6.37 40.06 4.89
N THR A 209 6.57 41.37 4.75
CA THR A 209 7.81 42.08 5.09
C THR A 209 8.14 42.02 6.58
N SER A 210 7.16 41.77 7.45
CA SER A 210 7.36 41.52 8.89
C SER A 210 7.67 40.06 9.25
N GLY A 211 7.57 39.13 8.28
CA GLY A 211 7.90 37.72 8.49
C GLY A 211 9.39 37.51 8.81
N LYS A 212 9.70 36.56 9.70
CA LYS A 212 11.09 36.25 10.08
C LYS A 212 11.86 35.78 8.86
N ILE A 213 13.01 36.40 8.61
CA ILE A 213 13.97 35.97 7.58
C ILE A 213 14.55 34.60 8.00
N LEU A 214 14.43 33.62 7.10
CA LEU A 214 15.00 32.28 7.22
C LEU A 214 16.39 32.21 6.59
N THR A 215 16.56 32.88 5.44
CA THR A 215 17.84 33.11 4.76
C THR A 215 17.68 34.25 3.72
N THR A 216 18.78 34.72 3.14
CA THR A 216 18.78 35.60 1.97
C THR A 216 19.24 34.81 0.76
N ILE A 217 18.46 34.85 -0.32
CA ILE A 217 18.75 34.22 -1.60
C ILE A 217 19.51 35.23 -2.47
N PRO A 218 20.74 34.92 -2.92
CA PRO A 218 21.49 35.83 -3.81
C PRO A 218 20.82 36.02 -5.18
N LYS A 219 21.09 37.19 -5.79
CA LYS A 219 20.74 37.48 -7.18
C LYS A 219 21.22 36.38 -8.14
N ASN A 220 20.45 36.15 -9.20
CA ASN A 220 20.64 35.13 -10.24
C ASN A 220 20.60 33.67 -9.74
N LYS A 221 20.13 33.40 -8.51
CA LYS A 221 19.90 32.02 -8.05
C LYS A 221 18.51 31.53 -8.43
N GLU A 222 18.45 30.26 -8.82
CA GLU A 222 17.20 29.55 -9.09
C GLU A 222 16.46 29.21 -7.81
N ILE A 223 15.14 29.20 -7.92
CA ILE A 223 14.18 29.10 -6.81
C ILE A 223 13.02 28.23 -7.30
N MET A 224 12.73 27.14 -6.60
CA MET A 224 11.62 26.25 -6.97
C MET A 224 10.29 26.90 -6.57
N TYR A 225 9.41 27.17 -7.55
CA TYR A 225 8.02 27.58 -7.29
C TYR A 225 7.28 26.50 -6.49
N ILE A 226 6.49 26.90 -5.51
CA ILE A 226 5.49 26.05 -4.84
C ILE A 226 4.10 26.62 -5.10
N SER A 227 3.86 27.88 -4.75
CA SER A 227 2.57 28.57 -5.01
C SER A 227 2.74 30.10 -4.93
N LYS A 228 1.66 30.86 -5.15
CA LYS A 228 1.65 32.35 -5.07
C LYS A 228 0.51 32.85 -4.18
N GLN A 229 0.77 33.89 -3.40
CA GLN A 229 -0.23 34.57 -2.55
C GLN A 229 0.03 36.08 -2.57
N GLY A 230 -0.74 36.82 -3.38
CA GLY A 230 -0.49 38.25 -3.64
C GLY A 230 0.91 38.49 -4.22
N ASP A 231 1.60 39.51 -3.73
CA ASP A 231 2.97 39.87 -4.13
C ASP A 231 4.07 39.00 -3.50
N TRP A 232 3.74 37.74 -3.18
CA TRP A 232 4.66 36.76 -2.61
C TRP A 232 4.53 35.40 -3.29
N TYR A 233 5.66 34.78 -3.60
CA TYR A 233 5.76 33.38 -4.01
C TYR A 233 6.19 32.52 -2.82
N ASN A 234 5.48 31.42 -2.58
CA ASN A 234 5.92 30.34 -1.72
C ASN A 234 6.89 29.48 -2.53
N VAL A 235 8.07 29.19 -1.98
CA VAL A 235 9.18 28.63 -2.74
C VAL A 235 10.04 27.68 -1.89
N SER A 236 10.77 26.80 -2.57
CA SER A 236 11.86 26.02 -1.97
C SER A 236 13.21 26.56 -2.44
N TYR A 237 14.12 26.80 -1.49
CA TYR A 237 15.52 27.17 -1.77
C TYR A 237 16.44 26.38 -0.84
N GLY A 238 17.25 25.50 -1.43
CA GLY A 238 17.93 24.43 -0.69
C GLY A 238 16.94 23.64 0.18
N ASN A 239 17.33 23.35 1.42
CA ASN A 239 16.50 22.61 2.39
C ASN A 239 15.44 23.47 3.10
N GLN A 240 15.24 24.74 2.71
CA GLN A 240 14.26 25.65 3.32
C GLN A 240 13.07 25.90 2.39
N LYS A 241 11.88 26.01 2.99
CA LYS A 241 10.66 26.50 2.35
C LYS A 241 10.20 27.79 3.02
N GLY A 242 9.69 28.72 2.24
CA GLY A 242 9.26 30.03 2.73
C GLY A 242 8.79 30.94 1.59
N TRP A 243 8.65 32.23 1.90
CA TRP A 243 8.07 33.21 1.00
C TRP A 243 9.10 34.24 0.55
N VAL A 244 9.12 34.54 -0.74
CA VAL A 244 9.90 35.62 -1.37
C VAL A 244 8.95 36.62 -2.04
N SER A 245 9.29 37.91 -2.07
CA SER A 245 8.42 38.90 -2.71
C SER A 245 8.57 38.85 -4.23
N ALA A 246 7.43 38.95 -4.93
CA ALA A 246 7.29 38.80 -6.37
C ALA A 246 8.06 39.84 -7.19
N SER A 247 8.33 41.02 -6.63
CA SER A 247 9.13 42.08 -7.28
C SER A 247 10.61 41.73 -7.43
N TYR A 248 11.11 40.72 -6.72
CA TYR A 248 12.52 40.32 -6.71
C TYR A 248 12.79 38.93 -7.31
N VAL A 249 11.82 38.36 -8.02
CA VAL A 249 11.95 37.08 -8.74
C VAL A 249 11.27 37.16 -10.12
N LYS A 250 11.78 36.40 -11.09
CA LYS A 250 11.22 36.28 -12.44
C LYS A 250 10.90 34.82 -12.75
N GLU A 251 9.76 34.56 -13.37
CA GLU A 251 9.38 33.23 -13.88
C GLU A 251 10.23 32.85 -15.10
N MET A 252 10.77 31.63 -15.11
CA MET A 252 11.48 31.03 -16.23
C MET A 252 10.56 30.04 -16.95
N ILE A 253 10.12 30.43 -18.15
CA ILE A 253 9.38 29.57 -19.07
C ILE A 253 10.40 28.69 -19.81
N PRO A 254 10.25 27.36 -19.85
CA PRO A 254 11.18 26.49 -20.57
C PRO A 254 11.02 26.67 -22.08
N THR A 255 11.99 27.29 -22.74
CA THR A 255 12.05 27.38 -24.21
C THR A 255 12.67 26.13 -24.82
N THR A 256 11.98 25.51 -25.77
CA THR A 256 12.49 24.37 -26.55
C THR A 256 13.71 24.77 -27.39
N PRO A 257 14.78 23.96 -27.42
CA PRO A 257 15.96 24.24 -28.24
C PRO A 257 15.75 23.84 -29.71
N THR A 258 16.34 24.63 -30.61
CA THR A 258 16.42 24.44 -32.06
C THR A 258 17.91 24.42 -32.45
N PRO A 259 18.36 23.59 -33.42
CA PRO A 259 19.80 23.33 -33.65
C PRO A 259 20.64 24.49 -34.25
N THR A 260 21.95 24.28 -34.18
CA THR A 260 23.09 25.21 -34.42
C THR A 260 23.26 25.71 -35.87
N PRO A 261 24.08 26.77 -36.09
CA PRO A 261 25.45 26.53 -36.60
C PRO A 261 26.57 27.40 -35.97
N GLU A 262 27.84 27.03 -36.23
CA GLU A 262 29.08 27.79 -35.93
C GLU A 262 29.28 28.98 -36.92
N ALA A 263 30.17 29.97 -36.77
CA ALA A 263 31.27 30.28 -35.82
C ALA A 263 31.21 31.82 -35.47
N SER A 264 32.12 32.54 -34.78
CA SER A 264 33.58 32.46 -34.58
C SER A 264 34.07 33.36 -33.40
N THR A 265 35.36 33.23 -33.03
CA THR A 265 36.13 34.00 -32.00
C THR A 265 36.53 35.44 -32.42
N PRO A 266 37.09 36.34 -31.55
CA PRO A 266 37.76 36.13 -30.25
C PRO A 266 37.29 37.02 -29.06
N ALA A 267 38.03 36.98 -27.93
CA ALA A 267 37.74 37.65 -26.64
C ALA A 267 38.38 39.05 -26.49
N PRO A 268 38.16 39.77 -25.36
CA PRO A 268 39.05 39.57 -24.19
C PRO A 268 38.36 39.51 -22.80
N GLU A 269 39.21 39.29 -21.79
CA GLU A 269 38.98 39.08 -20.35
C GLU A 269 38.49 40.37 -19.61
N THR A 270 38.05 40.42 -18.35
CA THR A 270 38.07 39.54 -17.13
C THR A 270 36.72 39.75 -16.35
N VAL A 271 36.36 39.23 -15.15
CA VAL A 271 36.93 38.35 -14.11
C VAL A 271 35.78 37.48 -13.55
N ILE A 272 36.02 36.24 -13.07
CA ILE A 272 35.07 35.49 -12.20
C ILE A 272 35.86 34.77 -11.09
N PRO A 273 35.43 34.79 -9.80
CA PRO A 273 36.09 34.05 -8.72
C PRO A 273 35.89 32.53 -8.83
N ALA A 274 36.89 31.76 -8.40
CA ALA A 274 36.93 30.31 -8.56
C ALA A 274 35.90 29.55 -7.69
N PRO A 275 35.34 28.42 -8.19
CA PRO A 275 34.54 27.50 -7.38
C PRO A 275 35.43 26.61 -6.49
N GLU A 276 34.97 26.34 -5.26
CA GLU A 276 35.66 25.43 -4.34
C GLU A 276 35.61 23.98 -4.85
N THR A 277 36.77 23.36 -5.08
CA THR A 277 36.88 21.97 -5.55
C THR A 277 37.27 21.02 -4.42
N PHE A 278 36.30 20.27 -3.90
CA PHE A 278 36.59 19.12 -3.03
C PHE A 278 36.98 17.90 -3.89
N GLY A 279 38.19 17.37 -3.67
CA GLY A 279 38.65 16.12 -4.33
C GLY A 279 40.18 16.02 -4.56
N LYS A 280 40.89 17.14 -4.54
CA LYS A 280 42.32 17.22 -4.86
C LYS A 280 43.22 17.13 -3.63
N TYR A 281 44.36 16.47 -3.77
CA TYR A 281 45.41 16.37 -2.75
C TYR A 281 46.78 16.68 -3.34
N TRP A 282 47.71 17.15 -2.50
CA TRP A 282 49.06 17.56 -2.89
C TRP A 282 50.09 16.62 -2.26
N VAL A 283 51.06 16.15 -3.03
CA VAL A 283 52.15 15.28 -2.55
C VAL A 283 53.52 15.84 -2.92
N VAL A 284 54.52 15.60 -2.07
CA VAL A 284 55.92 15.90 -2.41
C VAL A 284 56.53 14.79 -3.26
N THR A 285 57.13 15.14 -4.39
CA THR A 285 57.73 14.20 -5.36
C THR A 285 59.19 13.84 -5.07
N ALA A 286 59.79 14.55 -4.12
CA ALA A 286 61.11 14.32 -3.53
C ALA A 286 61.02 14.56 -2.01
N SER A 287 62.08 14.24 -1.26
CA SER A 287 62.16 14.63 0.15
C SER A 287 62.51 16.12 0.27
N LEU A 288 61.67 16.91 0.94
CA LEU A 288 61.77 18.38 0.97
C LEU A 288 61.93 18.91 2.39
N ASN A 289 62.74 19.96 2.53
CA ASN A 289 62.83 20.70 3.79
C ASN A 289 61.71 21.73 3.85
N LEU A 290 60.85 21.62 4.87
CA LEU A 290 59.87 22.63 5.25
C LEU A 290 60.61 23.75 6.00
N ARG A 291 60.49 24.99 5.55
CA ARG A 291 61.20 26.16 6.10
C ARG A 291 60.26 27.19 6.71
N ASP A 292 60.76 28.05 7.59
CA ASP A 292 59.99 29.19 8.12
C ASP A 292 59.81 30.33 7.10
N ASP A 293 60.80 30.52 6.23
CA ASP A 293 60.84 31.54 5.17
C ASP A 293 60.87 30.91 3.75
N PRO A 294 60.25 31.51 2.71
CA PRO A 294 60.30 31.02 1.32
C PRO A 294 61.64 31.31 0.63
N SER A 295 62.73 30.82 1.22
CA SER A 295 64.10 30.95 0.73
C SER A 295 64.92 29.71 1.05
N ILE A 296 65.95 29.43 0.23
CA ILE A 296 66.95 28.40 0.53
C ILE A 296 67.77 28.69 1.80
N SER A 297 67.77 29.96 2.26
CA SER A 297 68.37 30.40 3.53
C SER A 297 67.44 30.29 4.73
N GLY A 298 66.13 30.05 4.53
CA GLY A 298 65.16 29.90 5.61
C GLY A 298 65.48 28.69 6.51
N LYS A 299 65.21 28.80 7.82
CA LYS A 299 65.52 27.74 8.78
C LYS A 299 64.63 26.53 8.53
N ILE A 300 65.23 25.34 8.54
CA ILE A 300 64.51 24.07 8.38
C ILE A 300 63.72 23.78 9.66
N LEU A 301 62.40 23.63 9.53
CA LEU A 301 61.46 23.26 10.60
C LEU A 301 61.33 21.73 10.73
N THR A 302 61.33 21.04 9.59
CA THR A 302 61.39 19.57 9.46
C THR A 302 61.72 19.18 8.02
N THR A 303 61.98 17.90 7.78
CA THR A 303 62.02 17.31 6.43
C THR A 303 60.76 16.48 6.19
N ILE A 304 60.07 16.74 5.08
CA ILE A 304 58.96 15.96 4.55
C ILE A 304 59.56 14.84 3.67
N PRO A 305 59.39 13.55 3.98
CA PRO A 305 59.83 12.47 3.10
C PRO A 305 59.10 12.50 1.75
N LYS A 306 59.75 11.98 0.71
CA LYS A 306 59.14 11.74 -0.61
C LYS A 306 57.80 10.98 -0.50
N ASP A 307 56.88 11.28 -1.42
CA ASP A 307 55.55 10.70 -1.62
C ASP A 307 54.61 10.86 -0.41
N LYS A 308 54.84 11.90 0.42
CA LYS A 308 53.93 12.29 1.51
C LYS A 308 52.94 13.37 1.09
N GLU A 309 51.72 13.24 1.61
CA GLU A 309 50.63 14.21 1.47
C GLU A 309 50.91 15.46 2.33
N ILE A 310 50.59 16.63 1.78
CA ILE A 310 50.67 17.94 2.43
C ILE A 310 49.39 18.74 2.17
N THR A 311 49.01 19.63 3.09
CA THR A 311 47.93 20.59 2.82
C THR A 311 48.51 21.84 2.20
N TYR A 312 48.20 22.14 0.94
CA TYR A 312 48.52 23.42 0.31
C TYR A 312 47.74 24.58 0.98
N ILE A 313 48.40 25.71 1.20
CA ILE A 313 47.82 26.94 1.78
C ILE A 313 47.94 28.12 0.81
N SER A 314 49.13 28.40 0.28
CA SER A 314 49.36 29.52 -0.64
C SER A 314 50.65 29.37 -1.48
N LYS A 315 50.88 30.27 -2.44
CA LYS A 315 52.11 30.35 -3.27
C LYS A 315 52.77 31.72 -3.10
N GLN A 316 54.09 31.75 -3.01
CA GLN A 316 54.91 32.96 -3.08
C GLN A 316 56.19 32.66 -3.86
N GLY A 317 56.37 33.26 -5.04
CA GLY A 317 57.45 32.90 -5.96
C GLY A 317 57.44 31.39 -6.25
N ASP A 318 58.61 30.76 -6.26
CA ASP A 318 58.77 29.31 -6.46
C ASP A 318 58.60 28.47 -5.18
N TRP A 319 57.86 28.99 -4.19
CA TRP A 319 57.56 28.32 -2.93
C TRP A 319 56.05 28.19 -2.70
N TYR A 320 55.66 27.06 -2.11
CA TYR A 320 54.33 26.82 -1.58
C TYR A 320 54.35 26.88 -0.06
N ASN A 321 53.45 27.64 0.53
CA ASN A 321 53.12 27.54 1.95
C ASN A 321 52.25 26.30 2.14
N VAL A 322 52.66 25.40 3.03
CA VAL A 322 52.05 24.09 3.21
C VAL A 322 52.02 23.71 4.69
N LYS A 323 51.04 22.88 5.06
CA LYS A 323 50.99 22.20 6.35
C LYS A 323 51.44 20.75 6.21
N TYR A 324 52.31 20.31 7.11
CA TYR A 324 52.72 18.91 7.26
C TYR A 324 52.72 18.53 8.75
N GLY A 325 51.87 17.57 9.12
CA GLY A 325 51.56 17.29 10.52
C GLY A 325 51.02 18.55 11.23
N ASN A 326 51.66 18.95 12.32
CA ASN A 326 51.31 20.16 13.07
C ASN A 326 52.16 21.41 12.71
N GLN A 327 53.10 21.30 11.78
CA GLN A 327 53.92 22.43 11.32
C GLN A 327 53.35 23.04 10.03
N THR A 328 53.47 24.36 9.93
CA THR A 328 53.20 25.15 8.71
C THR A 328 54.49 25.85 8.30
N GLY A 329 54.80 25.88 7.01
CA GLY A 329 56.01 26.49 6.47
C GLY A 329 56.07 26.41 4.95
N TRP A 330 57.24 26.68 4.38
CA TRP A 330 57.45 26.77 2.93
C TRP A 330 58.24 25.58 2.38
N VAL A 331 57.81 25.06 1.23
CA VAL A 331 58.55 24.07 0.42
C VAL A 331 58.68 24.57 -1.02
N SER A 332 59.71 24.15 -1.75
CA SER A 332 59.88 24.54 -3.15
C SER A 332 58.80 23.91 -4.02
N ALA A 333 58.11 24.75 -4.80
CA ALA A 333 56.93 24.39 -5.57
C ALA A 333 57.20 23.38 -6.69
N SER A 334 58.41 23.41 -7.26
CA SER A 334 58.88 22.50 -8.32
C SER A 334 58.84 21.01 -7.94
N TYR A 335 58.77 20.69 -6.64
CA TYR A 335 58.73 19.33 -6.13
C TYR A 335 57.39 18.93 -5.51
N VAL A 336 56.32 19.73 -5.65
CA VAL A 336 54.98 19.36 -5.18
C VAL A 336 54.06 19.12 -6.38
N LYS A 337 53.34 18.00 -6.36
CA LYS A 337 52.38 17.63 -7.41
C LYS A 337 50.96 17.54 -6.86
N GLU A 338 50.03 18.17 -7.57
CA GLU A 338 48.58 17.99 -7.41
C GLU A 338 48.16 16.66 -8.06
N ILE A 339 47.37 15.83 -7.35
CA ILE A 339 46.94 14.52 -7.83
C ILE A 339 45.46 14.27 -7.49
N ASP A 340 44.70 13.76 -8.46
CA ASP A 340 43.33 13.26 -8.27
C ASP A 340 43.33 11.91 -7.54
N LYS A 341 42.49 11.79 -6.51
CA LYS A 341 42.45 10.59 -5.66
C LYS A 341 41.71 9.44 -6.33
N ILE A 342 42.45 8.49 -6.90
CA ILE A 342 41.90 7.29 -7.54
C ILE A 342 41.22 6.39 -6.50
N THR A 343 39.91 6.21 -6.60
CA THR A 343 39.12 5.22 -5.83
C THR A 343 38.77 4.02 -6.70
N THR A 344 39.31 2.84 -6.34
CA THR A 344 38.95 1.56 -6.97
C THR A 344 37.54 1.13 -6.59
N GLU A 345 36.80 0.51 -7.52
CA GLU A 345 35.42 0.06 -7.26
C GLU A 345 35.34 -0.91 -6.09
N GLN A 346 34.37 -0.70 -5.20
CA GLN A 346 34.13 -1.56 -4.04
C GLN A 346 32.89 -2.43 -4.29
N PRO A 347 32.95 -3.76 -4.13
CA PRO A 347 31.77 -4.61 -4.22
C PRO A 347 30.83 -4.36 -3.03
N VAL A 348 29.53 -4.21 -3.28
CA VAL A 348 28.55 -3.88 -2.22
C VAL A 348 27.73 -5.12 -1.86
N ASN A 349 28.23 -5.91 -0.93
CA ASN A 349 27.60 -7.19 -0.60
C ASN A 349 26.38 -7.03 0.34
N GLY A 350 25.17 -7.19 -0.22
CA GLY A 350 23.95 -7.49 0.54
C GLY A 350 23.05 -6.31 0.95
N ALA A 351 23.47 -5.06 0.71
CA ALA A 351 22.66 -3.87 0.95
C ALA A 351 21.63 -3.61 -0.17
N TYR A 352 20.42 -3.21 0.22
CA TYR A 352 19.35 -2.80 -0.70
C TYR A 352 19.23 -1.28 -0.69
N PHE A 353 18.87 -0.71 -1.83
CA PHE A 353 18.74 0.73 -2.00
C PHE A 353 17.38 1.07 -2.59
N VAL A 354 16.78 2.18 -2.15
CA VAL A 354 15.46 2.64 -2.61
C VAL A 354 15.62 3.98 -3.29
N THR A 355 15.10 4.14 -4.50
CA THR A 355 15.18 5.41 -5.24
C THR A 355 14.31 6.47 -4.56
N THR A 356 14.91 7.56 -4.09
CA THR A 356 14.21 8.65 -3.39
C THR A 356 13.54 9.66 -4.32
N ALA A 357 13.85 9.59 -5.62
CA ALA A 357 13.25 10.34 -6.72
C ALA A 357 13.31 9.50 -8.01
N ASN A 358 12.73 10.02 -9.11
CA ASN A 358 12.99 9.48 -10.44
C ASN A 358 14.48 9.67 -10.77
N LEU A 359 15.20 8.57 -11.05
CA LEU A 359 16.66 8.50 -11.01
C LEU A 359 17.23 8.05 -12.35
N ASN A 360 17.98 8.94 -13.01
CA ASN A 360 18.65 8.63 -14.28
C ASN A 360 19.73 7.56 -14.06
N MET A 361 19.58 6.40 -14.71
CA MET A 361 20.64 5.41 -14.85
C MET A 361 21.53 5.80 -16.04
N ARG A 362 22.84 5.84 -15.84
CA ARG A 362 23.81 6.35 -16.82
C ARG A 362 24.85 5.29 -17.20
N ASP A 363 25.53 5.51 -18.32
CA ASP A 363 26.61 4.65 -18.84
C ASP A 363 27.92 4.74 -18.05
N GLN A 364 28.14 5.83 -17.31
CA GLN A 364 29.32 6.07 -16.49
C GLN A 364 28.98 6.76 -15.15
N THR A 365 29.93 6.76 -14.22
CA THR A 365 29.82 7.34 -12.87
C THR A 365 29.94 8.87 -12.85
N SER A 366 29.15 9.55 -13.68
CA SER A 366 29.13 11.01 -13.80
C SER A 366 27.74 11.55 -14.11
N ALA A 367 27.43 12.75 -13.62
CA ALA A 367 26.23 13.49 -13.98
C ALA A 367 26.19 13.89 -15.48
N SER A 368 27.34 13.89 -16.17
CA SER A 368 27.46 14.08 -17.62
C SER A 368 27.31 12.78 -18.44
N GLY A 369 27.23 11.61 -17.80
CA GLY A 369 27.06 10.33 -18.49
C GLY A 369 25.75 10.24 -19.26
N LYS A 370 25.71 9.50 -20.38
CA LYS A 370 24.51 9.32 -21.20
C LYS A 370 23.44 8.60 -20.39
N VAL A 371 22.22 9.14 -20.38
CA VAL A 371 21.08 8.49 -19.72
C VAL A 371 20.66 7.26 -20.53
N ILE A 372 20.69 6.08 -19.91
CA ILE A 372 20.23 4.81 -20.46
C ILE A 372 18.71 4.69 -20.34
N LEU A 373 18.17 5.11 -19.19
CA LEU A 373 16.75 5.18 -18.84
C LEU A 373 16.58 5.98 -17.54
N VAL A 374 15.33 6.25 -17.16
CA VAL A 374 14.97 6.81 -15.86
C VAL A 374 14.32 5.71 -15.01
N ILE A 375 14.90 5.42 -13.86
CA ILE A 375 14.34 4.49 -12.87
C ILE A 375 13.28 5.25 -12.04
N PRO A 376 12.03 4.75 -11.91
CA PRO A 376 11.01 5.43 -11.12
C PRO A 376 11.38 5.59 -9.63
N GLN A 377 10.85 6.60 -8.96
CA GLN A 377 10.88 6.73 -7.50
C GLN A 377 10.24 5.53 -6.80
N GLY A 378 10.80 5.09 -5.67
CA GLY A 378 10.32 3.94 -4.89
C GLY A 378 10.77 2.57 -5.43
N THR A 379 11.54 2.56 -6.52
CA THR A 379 12.15 1.33 -7.05
C THR A 379 13.22 0.84 -6.08
N VAL A 380 13.22 -0.46 -5.78
CA VAL A 380 14.30 -1.09 -5.02
C VAL A 380 15.37 -1.60 -5.97
N LEU A 381 16.63 -1.35 -5.64
CA LEU A 381 17.82 -1.72 -6.40
C LEU A 381 18.80 -2.47 -5.50
N THR A 382 19.47 -3.48 -6.06
CA THR A 382 20.69 -4.07 -5.48
C THR A 382 21.91 -3.40 -6.11
N SER A 383 22.87 -3.00 -5.29
CA SER A 383 24.15 -2.47 -5.76
C SER A 383 25.09 -3.61 -6.11
N ILE A 384 25.75 -3.52 -7.27
CA ILE A 384 26.77 -4.46 -7.73
C ILE A 384 28.13 -4.00 -7.20
N SER A 385 28.57 -2.82 -7.65
CA SER A 385 29.73 -2.09 -7.13
C SER A 385 29.35 -0.67 -6.71
N LYS A 386 30.23 0.01 -5.97
CA LYS A 386 30.16 1.44 -5.68
C LYS A 386 31.48 2.10 -6.02
N LYS A 387 31.40 3.27 -6.66
CA LYS A 387 32.54 4.07 -7.13
C LYS A 387 32.16 5.55 -7.13
N ASP A 388 32.98 6.40 -6.53
CA ASP A 388 32.92 7.87 -6.64
C ASP A 388 31.53 8.50 -6.35
N GLY A 389 30.78 7.92 -5.41
CA GLY A 389 29.42 8.36 -5.08
C GLY A 389 28.31 7.81 -5.99
N TRP A 390 28.63 6.92 -6.92
CA TRP A 390 27.67 6.19 -7.77
C TRP A 390 27.65 4.70 -7.41
N HIS A 391 26.48 4.08 -7.54
CA HIS A 391 26.28 2.64 -7.43
C HIS A 391 26.05 2.07 -8.84
N GLN A 392 26.75 1.00 -9.19
CA GLN A 392 26.43 0.19 -10.36
C GLN A 392 25.23 -0.70 -10.02
N VAL A 393 24.22 -0.72 -10.88
CA VAL A 393 22.96 -1.44 -10.70
C VAL A 393 22.54 -2.11 -12.01
N SER A 394 21.66 -3.12 -11.91
CA SER A 394 20.96 -3.68 -13.06
C SER A 394 19.46 -3.37 -12.94
N TYR A 395 18.85 -2.88 -14.01
CA TYR A 395 17.42 -2.57 -14.07
C TYR A 395 16.88 -2.82 -15.48
N GLN A 396 15.75 -3.53 -15.60
CA GLN A 396 15.15 -3.92 -16.89
C GLN A 396 16.15 -4.60 -17.85
N GLY A 397 17.01 -5.47 -17.32
CA GLY A 397 18.04 -6.18 -18.09
C GLY A 397 19.22 -5.33 -18.57
N ARG A 398 19.28 -4.04 -18.21
CA ARG A 398 20.38 -3.12 -18.55
C ARG A 398 21.21 -2.81 -17.30
N THR A 399 22.53 -2.84 -17.43
CA THR A 399 23.46 -2.40 -16.38
C THR A 399 23.82 -0.93 -16.57
N GLY A 400 23.97 -0.19 -15.47
CA GLY A 400 24.44 1.20 -15.48
C GLY A 400 24.66 1.75 -14.08
N TYR A 401 24.94 3.04 -13.99
CA TYR A 401 25.29 3.72 -12.74
C TYR A 401 24.21 4.71 -12.31
N VAL A 402 23.94 4.78 -11.00
CA VAL A 402 23.00 5.72 -10.37
C VAL A 402 23.65 6.41 -9.17
N SER A 403 23.34 7.69 -8.93
CA SER A 403 23.97 8.45 -7.83
C SER A 403 23.46 8.01 -6.47
N SER A 404 24.37 7.82 -5.50
CA SER A 404 24.07 7.54 -4.09
C SER A 404 23.15 8.58 -3.46
N SER A 405 23.20 9.83 -3.94
CA SER A 405 22.39 10.94 -3.41
C SER A 405 20.88 10.72 -3.54
N TYR A 406 20.47 9.81 -4.43
CA TYR A 406 19.07 9.45 -4.65
C TYR A 406 18.75 8.02 -4.18
N LEU A 407 19.61 7.43 -3.36
CA LEU A 407 19.44 6.08 -2.82
C LEU A 407 19.33 6.12 -1.29
N SER A 408 18.26 5.54 -0.74
CA SER A 408 18.13 5.27 0.68
C SER A 408 18.46 3.81 0.95
N GLU A 409 19.48 3.57 1.78
CA GLU A 409 19.92 2.21 2.15
C GLU A 409 18.93 1.53 3.11
N THR A 410 18.70 0.23 2.91
CA THR A 410 17.80 -0.59 3.73
C THR A 410 18.31 -2.05 3.83
N THR A 411 18.01 -2.72 4.95
CA THR A 411 18.59 -4.04 5.29
C THR A 411 17.59 -5.19 5.17
N LYS A 412 18.09 -6.39 4.82
CA LYS A 412 17.26 -7.62 4.71
C LYS A 412 16.49 -7.97 5.98
N GLU A 413 17.03 -7.61 7.15
CA GLU A 413 16.63 -8.18 8.45
C GLU A 413 15.31 -7.63 9.00
N ASN A 414 14.81 -6.51 8.48
CA ASN A 414 13.59 -5.85 8.99
C ASN A 414 12.34 -6.06 8.11
N PHE A 415 12.49 -6.64 6.93
CA PHE A 415 11.46 -6.67 5.89
C PHE A 415 11.37 -8.05 5.22
N ASP A 416 10.17 -8.45 4.81
CA ASP A 416 10.00 -9.57 3.90
C ASP A 416 10.50 -9.16 2.51
N THR A 417 11.79 -9.41 2.29
CA THR A 417 12.52 -9.05 1.08
C THR A 417 12.45 -10.13 -0.01
N LYS A 418 11.69 -11.22 0.19
CA LYS A 418 11.58 -12.30 -0.80
C LYS A 418 11.03 -11.78 -2.14
N THR A 419 9.98 -10.97 -2.09
CA THR A 419 9.38 -10.27 -3.25
C THR A 419 10.36 -9.29 -3.93
N LEU A 420 11.46 -8.91 -3.28
CA LEU A 420 12.52 -8.06 -3.82
C LEU A 420 13.67 -8.85 -4.49
N MET A 421 13.77 -10.17 -4.26
CA MET A 421 14.83 -11.01 -4.83
C MET A 421 14.40 -11.76 -6.11
N GLU A 422 13.10 -11.91 -6.36
CA GLU A 422 12.54 -12.54 -7.56
C GLU A 422 12.21 -11.53 -8.70
N GLN A 423 12.71 -10.28 -8.64
CA GLN A 423 12.27 -9.15 -9.47
C GLN A 423 12.83 -9.08 -10.91
N ASN A 424 13.54 -10.10 -11.38
CA ASN A 424 14.06 -10.11 -12.76
C ASN A 424 12.98 -10.29 -13.84
N ASN A 425 11.69 -10.42 -13.48
CA ASN A 425 10.59 -10.37 -14.44
C ASN A 425 10.22 -8.91 -14.78
N PRO A 426 10.43 -8.45 -16.02
CA PRO A 426 10.28 -7.02 -16.37
C PRO A 426 8.82 -6.54 -16.40
N TYR A 427 7.83 -7.45 -16.50
CA TYR A 427 6.41 -7.08 -16.49
C TYR A 427 5.96 -6.45 -15.16
N ILE A 428 6.66 -6.70 -14.05
CA ILE A 428 6.27 -6.15 -12.74
C ILE A 428 6.28 -4.61 -12.69
N MET A 429 7.09 -3.97 -13.55
CA MET A 429 7.21 -2.51 -13.69
C MET A 429 6.69 -1.97 -15.03
N MET A 430 6.08 -2.81 -15.89
CA MET A 430 5.56 -2.38 -17.20
C MET A 430 4.29 -1.53 -17.04
N ASP A 431 4.20 -0.41 -17.76
CA ASP A 431 3.02 0.46 -17.73
C ASP A 431 1.83 -0.21 -18.44
N LEU A 432 0.84 -0.64 -17.66
CA LEU A 432 -0.33 -1.40 -18.10
C LEU A 432 -1.36 -0.56 -18.88
N ARG A 433 -1.01 0.68 -19.25
CA ARG A 433 -1.77 1.52 -20.19
C ARG A 433 -1.22 1.45 -21.62
N THR A 434 -0.08 0.80 -21.82
CA THR A 434 0.50 0.51 -23.15
C THR A 434 -0.25 -0.64 -23.83
N SER A 435 -0.37 -0.62 -25.17
CA SER A 435 -1.01 -1.72 -25.88
C SER A 435 -0.09 -2.93 -25.98
N SER A 436 -0.64 -4.12 -25.84
CA SER A 436 0.12 -5.37 -25.92
C SER A 436 0.18 -5.89 -27.35
N SER A 437 1.30 -6.50 -27.71
CA SER A 437 1.47 -7.28 -28.94
C SER A 437 0.97 -8.74 -28.82
N VAL A 438 0.34 -9.11 -27.70
CA VAL A 438 -0.24 -10.44 -27.51
C VAL A 438 -1.39 -10.72 -28.49
N THR A 439 -1.45 -11.94 -29.01
CA THR A 439 -2.55 -12.42 -29.85
C THR A 439 -3.51 -13.31 -29.04
N ALA A 440 -4.74 -13.46 -29.51
CA ALA A 440 -5.68 -14.42 -28.92
C ALA A 440 -5.11 -15.86 -28.96
N SER A 441 -4.28 -16.18 -29.96
CA SER A 441 -3.58 -17.46 -30.06
C SER A 441 -2.61 -17.68 -28.90
N HIS A 442 -1.78 -16.69 -28.54
CA HIS A 442 -0.83 -16.81 -27.43
C HIS A 442 -1.56 -17.11 -26.11
N ILE A 443 -2.66 -16.38 -25.83
CA ILE A 443 -3.48 -16.58 -24.63
C ILE A 443 -4.12 -17.98 -24.65
N ASN A 444 -4.73 -18.38 -25.76
CA ASN A 444 -5.41 -19.67 -25.89
C ASN A 444 -4.42 -20.87 -25.81
N GLN A 445 -3.23 -20.75 -26.38
CA GLN A 445 -2.17 -21.76 -26.29
C GLN A 445 -1.65 -21.89 -24.85
N TYR A 446 -1.38 -20.79 -24.16
CA TYR A 446 -0.98 -20.83 -22.75
C TYR A 446 -2.05 -21.48 -21.86
N LEU A 447 -3.33 -21.15 -22.08
CA LEU A 447 -4.45 -21.78 -21.39
C LEU A 447 -4.50 -23.29 -21.65
N ALA A 448 -4.43 -23.71 -22.92
CA ALA A 448 -4.44 -25.13 -23.31
C ALA A 448 -3.27 -25.91 -22.71
N ASN A 449 -2.06 -25.34 -22.73
CA ASN A 449 -0.86 -25.92 -22.12
C ASN A 449 -0.97 -26.06 -20.59
N ASN A 450 -1.79 -25.23 -19.94
CA ASN A 450 -2.17 -25.35 -18.52
C ASN A 450 -3.47 -26.17 -18.32
N GLY A 451 -3.82 -27.02 -19.29
CA GLY A 451 -4.93 -27.96 -19.24
C GLY A 451 -6.30 -27.30 -19.13
N VAL A 452 -6.54 -26.18 -19.83
CA VAL A 452 -7.88 -25.59 -19.98
C VAL A 452 -8.63 -26.30 -21.10
N THR A 453 -9.84 -26.77 -20.81
CA THR A 453 -10.74 -27.42 -21.78
C THR A 453 -12.16 -26.88 -21.63
N ALA A 454 -12.99 -27.06 -22.65
CA ALA A 454 -14.37 -26.56 -22.68
C ALA A 454 -15.23 -27.05 -21.50
N GLU A 455 -14.94 -28.26 -21.00
CA GLU A 455 -15.65 -28.89 -19.89
C GLU A 455 -15.16 -28.35 -18.54
N ASN A 456 -13.86 -28.05 -18.43
CA ASN A 456 -13.23 -27.76 -17.14
C ASN A 456 -13.19 -26.26 -16.80
N SER A 457 -13.18 -25.35 -17.77
CA SER A 457 -12.94 -23.92 -17.55
C SER A 457 -13.76 -23.00 -18.45
N VAL A 458 -14.18 -21.86 -17.89
CA VAL A 458 -14.85 -20.79 -18.67
C VAL A 458 -13.89 -19.89 -19.45
N LEU A 459 -12.57 -20.12 -19.40
CA LEU A 459 -11.58 -19.40 -20.22
C LEU A 459 -11.23 -20.13 -21.53
N TYR A 460 -11.84 -21.29 -21.82
CA TYR A 460 -11.55 -22.03 -23.05
C TYR A 460 -11.80 -21.17 -24.31
N ASN A 461 -10.76 -21.02 -25.13
CA ASN A 461 -10.69 -20.15 -26.32
C ASN A 461 -11.05 -18.66 -26.11
N SER A 462 -11.05 -18.15 -24.87
CA SER A 462 -11.54 -16.80 -24.55
C SER A 462 -10.55 -15.66 -24.87
N GLY A 463 -9.39 -15.94 -25.47
CA GLY A 463 -8.28 -14.98 -25.66
C GLY A 463 -8.66 -13.67 -26.33
N GLN A 464 -9.58 -13.69 -27.30
CA GLN A 464 -10.02 -12.49 -28.01
C GLN A 464 -10.79 -11.52 -27.11
N LEU A 465 -11.59 -12.02 -26.15
CA LEU A 465 -12.38 -11.18 -25.24
C LEU A 465 -11.51 -10.25 -24.39
N PHE A 466 -10.29 -10.68 -24.07
CA PHE A 466 -9.31 -9.85 -23.37
C PHE A 466 -8.78 -8.73 -24.26
N ILE A 467 -8.51 -9.00 -25.54
CA ILE A 467 -8.02 -8.02 -26.51
C ILE A 467 -9.09 -6.98 -26.81
N ASP A 468 -10.35 -7.40 -27.01
CA ASP A 468 -11.47 -6.50 -27.30
C ASP A 468 -11.70 -5.49 -26.16
N ALA A 469 -11.79 -5.99 -24.92
CA ALA A 469 -11.96 -5.15 -23.73
C ALA A 469 -10.71 -4.28 -23.44
N ALA A 470 -9.51 -4.81 -23.63
CA ALA A 470 -8.26 -4.08 -23.49
C ALA A 470 -8.17 -2.88 -24.45
N ASN A 471 -8.47 -3.11 -25.73
CA ASN A 471 -8.49 -2.08 -26.76
C ASN A 471 -9.56 -1.01 -26.47
N LYS A 472 -10.77 -1.43 -26.07
CA LYS A 472 -11.91 -0.55 -25.73
C LYS A 472 -11.61 0.44 -24.61
N TYR A 473 -10.79 0.06 -23.62
CA TYR A 473 -10.47 0.91 -22.46
C TYR A 473 -9.00 1.38 -22.39
N GLY A 474 -8.14 0.98 -23.33
CA GLY A 474 -6.71 1.33 -23.30
C GLY A 474 -5.95 0.69 -22.13
N VAL A 475 -6.23 -0.59 -21.85
CA VAL A 475 -5.52 -1.42 -20.85
C VAL A 475 -4.65 -2.43 -21.58
N ASN A 476 -3.53 -2.84 -21.00
CA ASN A 476 -2.68 -3.87 -21.58
C ASN A 476 -3.38 -5.26 -21.57
N ALA A 477 -3.58 -5.85 -22.76
CA ALA A 477 -4.35 -7.09 -22.93
C ALA A 477 -3.70 -8.33 -22.29
N LEU A 478 -2.36 -8.43 -22.37
CA LEU A 478 -1.58 -9.51 -21.77
C LEU A 478 -1.75 -9.53 -20.25
N TYR A 479 -1.71 -8.35 -19.63
CA TYR A 479 -2.01 -8.20 -18.21
C TYR A 479 -3.46 -8.59 -17.87
N LEU A 480 -4.45 -8.11 -18.63
CA LEU A 480 -5.85 -8.39 -18.34
C LEU A 480 -6.15 -9.90 -18.40
N ALA A 481 -5.56 -10.61 -19.36
CA ALA A 481 -5.63 -12.07 -19.46
C ALA A 481 -4.91 -12.78 -18.30
N ALA A 482 -3.65 -12.41 -18.02
CA ALA A 482 -2.85 -12.97 -16.94
C ALA A 482 -3.49 -12.79 -15.56
N HIS A 483 -4.09 -11.61 -15.33
CA HIS A 483 -4.81 -11.27 -14.11
C HIS A 483 -6.08 -12.13 -13.96
N ALA A 484 -6.91 -12.23 -15.01
CA ALA A 484 -8.08 -13.10 -15.01
C ALA A 484 -7.71 -14.58 -14.76
N ILE A 485 -6.62 -15.05 -15.38
CA ILE A 485 -6.10 -16.41 -15.20
C ILE A 485 -5.72 -16.68 -13.75
N HIS A 486 -5.07 -15.72 -13.08
CA HIS A 486 -4.64 -15.88 -11.70
C HIS A 486 -5.82 -16.00 -10.73
N GLU A 487 -6.70 -14.99 -10.70
CA GLU A 487 -7.82 -14.90 -9.75
C GLU A 487 -8.86 -16.03 -9.93
N SER A 488 -9.02 -16.52 -11.17
CA SER A 488 -9.98 -17.57 -11.49
C SER A 488 -9.41 -19.00 -11.41
N GLY A 489 -8.10 -19.15 -11.18
CA GLY A 489 -7.41 -20.43 -11.31
C GLY A 489 -7.58 -21.03 -12.70
N TYR A 490 -7.13 -20.31 -13.73
CA TYR A 490 -7.30 -20.67 -15.15
C TYR A 490 -8.77 -20.86 -15.58
N GLY A 491 -9.71 -20.11 -15.00
CA GLY A 491 -11.16 -20.18 -15.27
C GLY A 491 -11.87 -21.39 -14.64
N LYS A 492 -11.17 -22.15 -13.79
CA LYS A 492 -11.65 -23.43 -13.22
C LYS A 492 -12.35 -23.26 -11.87
N SER A 493 -12.21 -22.10 -11.20
CA SER A 493 -12.79 -21.89 -9.87
C SER A 493 -14.32 -21.96 -9.86
N THR A 494 -14.89 -22.43 -8.76
CA THR A 494 -16.34 -22.50 -8.53
C THR A 494 -17.06 -21.17 -8.76
N ILE A 495 -16.41 -20.03 -8.45
CA ILE A 495 -17.00 -18.70 -8.66
C ILE A 495 -16.92 -18.28 -10.13
N ALA A 496 -15.82 -18.58 -10.83
CA ALA A 496 -15.71 -18.38 -12.27
C ALA A 496 -16.78 -19.18 -13.03
N LYS A 497 -16.90 -20.49 -12.75
CA LYS A 497 -17.85 -21.39 -13.43
C LYS A 497 -19.32 -21.11 -13.11
N ALA A 498 -19.66 -20.78 -11.86
CA ALA A 498 -21.07 -20.60 -11.46
C ALA A 498 -21.60 -19.17 -11.67
N LYS A 499 -20.71 -18.16 -11.72
CA LYS A 499 -21.07 -16.74 -11.69
C LYS A 499 -20.42 -15.89 -12.78
N ASN A 500 -19.70 -16.51 -13.73
CA ASN A 500 -18.90 -15.84 -14.76
C ASN A 500 -17.91 -14.80 -14.19
N ASN A 501 -17.49 -14.96 -12.94
CA ASN A 501 -16.73 -13.97 -12.20
C ASN A 501 -15.29 -14.45 -12.03
N LEU A 502 -14.43 -14.02 -12.95
CA LEU A 502 -13.03 -14.44 -13.03
C LEU A 502 -12.17 -13.81 -11.93
N PHE A 503 -12.50 -12.59 -11.50
CA PHE A 503 -11.70 -11.76 -10.61
C PHE A 503 -12.19 -11.76 -9.15
N GLY A 504 -12.92 -12.80 -8.74
CA GLY A 504 -13.40 -12.95 -7.36
C GLY A 504 -14.29 -11.81 -6.84
N PHE A 505 -14.84 -10.95 -7.70
CA PHE A 505 -15.40 -9.66 -7.30
C PHE A 505 -16.60 -9.82 -6.35
N GLY A 506 -16.48 -9.31 -5.12
CA GLY A 506 -17.47 -9.46 -4.05
C GLY A 506 -17.38 -10.78 -3.24
N ALA A 507 -16.40 -11.65 -3.48
CA ALA A 507 -16.20 -12.88 -2.72
C ALA A 507 -15.53 -12.60 -1.36
N TYR A 508 -16.32 -12.44 -0.30
CA TYR A 508 -15.82 -12.21 1.07
C TYR A 508 -15.61 -13.51 1.85
N ASP A 509 -14.55 -13.63 2.67
CA ASP A 509 -14.20 -14.84 3.46
C ASP A 509 -15.37 -15.49 4.24
N LEU A 510 -16.29 -14.65 4.75
CA LEU A 510 -17.43 -15.11 5.54
C LEU A 510 -18.42 -15.91 4.68
N VAL A 511 -18.58 -15.56 3.40
CA VAL A 511 -19.52 -16.16 2.45
C VAL A 511 -19.04 -15.90 0.99
N PRO A 512 -17.99 -16.58 0.51
CA PRO A 512 -17.36 -16.23 -0.76
C PRO A 512 -18.28 -16.49 -1.96
N PHE A 513 -19.10 -17.55 -1.92
CA PHE A 513 -20.00 -17.89 -3.03
C PHE A 513 -21.20 -16.93 -3.13
N VAL A 514 -22.01 -16.80 -2.08
CA VAL A 514 -23.21 -15.91 -2.15
C VAL A 514 -22.81 -14.44 -2.13
N GLY A 515 -21.68 -14.06 -1.51
CA GLY A 515 -21.15 -12.70 -1.60
C GLY A 515 -20.87 -12.30 -3.06
N ALA A 516 -20.13 -13.15 -3.78
CA ALA A 516 -19.66 -12.86 -5.14
C ALA A 516 -20.75 -12.35 -6.09
N VAL A 517 -20.38 -11.34 -6.86
CA VAL A 517 -21.17 -10.75 -7.94
C VAL A 517 -21.34 -11.78 -9.07
N LYS A 518 -22.52 -11.81 -9.68
CA LYS A 518 -22.86 -12.71 -10.79
C LYS A 518 -22.98 -11.92 -12.09
N TYR A 519 -22.17 -12.28 -13.09
CA TYR A 519 -22.15 -11.67 -14.42
C TYR A 519 -22.95 -12.52 -15.42
N SER A 520 -23.51 -11.88 -16.43
CA SER A 520 -24.28 -12.54 -17.49
C SER A 520 -23.42 -13.48 -18.34
N THR A 521 -22.19 -13.07 -18.65
CA THR A 521 -21.19 -13.82 -19.42
C THR A 521 -19.79 -13.50 -18.90
N ILE A 522 -18.79 -14.32 -19.27
CA ILE A 522 -17.38 -13.97 -19.03
C ILE A 522 -17.00 -12.65 -19.71
N ALA A 523 -17.56 -12.34 -20.88
CA ALA A 523 -17.28 -11.11 -21.60
C ALA A 523 -17.71 -9.87 -20.79
N SER A 524 -18.90 -9.88 -20.17
CA SER A 524 -19.34 -8.76 -19.34
C SER A 524 -18.58 -8.64 -18.01
N ASN A 525 -17.90 -9.69 -17.56
CA ASN A 525 -16.97 -9.63 -16.44
C ASN A 525 -15.61 -9.03 -16.84
N ILE A 526 -15.06 -9.45 -17.98
CA ILE A 526 -13.80 -8.94 -18.53
C ILE A 526 -13.94 -7.45 -18.87
N ASP A 527 -15.05 -7.06 -19.53
CA ASP A 527 -15.38 -5.68 -19.89
C ASP A 527 -15.48 -4.76 -18.66
N TYR A 528 -16.23 -5.21 -17.64
CA TYR A 528 -16.38 -4.50 -16.36
C TYR A 528 -15.03 -4.28 -15.66
N ILE A 529 -14.18 -5.31 -15.59
CA ILE A 529 -12.90 -5.22 -14.88
C ILE A 529 -11.87 -4.41 -15.68
N ALA A 530 -11.85 -4.49 -17.02
CA ALA A 530 -11.04 -3.60 -17.84
C ALA A 530 -11.37 -2.12 -17.58
N GLN A 531 -12.67 -1.77 -17.53
CA GLN A 531 -13.12 -0.41 -17.21
C GLN A 531 -12.76 0.01 -15.78
N GLU A 532 -13.00 -0.84 -14.78
CA GLU A 532 -12.71 -0.54 -13.36
C GLU A 532 -11.21 -0.42 -13.06
N MET A 533 -10.35 -1.26 -13.65
CA MET A 533 -8.90 -1.14 -13.53
C MET A 533 -8.38 0.15 -14.19
N LYS A 534 -8.92 0.52 -15.36
CA LYS A 534 -8.56 1.76 -16.04
C LYS A 534 -9.02 3.01 -15.28
N ALA A 535 -10.27 3.03 -14.82
CA ALA A 535 -10.87 4.16 -14.11
C ALA A 535 -10.25 4.39 -12.72
N THR A 536 -9.66 3.36 -12.10
CA THR A 536 -9.12 3.44 -10.74
C THR A 536 -7.60 3.21 -10.67
N TYR A 537 -7.13 1.97 -10.71
CA TYR A 537 -5.72 1.64 -10.46
C TYR A 537 -4.74 2.26 -11.47
N LEU A 538 -5.15 2.41 -12.73
CA LEU A 538 -4.32 2.97 -13.81
C LEU A 538 -4.61 4.46 -14.09
N ASN A 539 -5.44 5.12 -13.28
CA ASN A 539 -5.82 6.53 -13.40
C ASN A 539 -5.01 7.39 -12.40
N PRO A 540 -4.09 8.27 -12.86
CA PRO A 540 -3.29 9.12 -11.97
C PRO A 540 -4.07 9.99 -10.98
N ASN A 541 -5.33 10.30 -11.30
CA ASN A 541 -6.21 11.14 -10.47
C ASN A 541 -7.03 10.34 -9.43
N ASN A 542 -6.84 9.02 -9.35
CA ASN A 542 -7.56 8.15 -8.41
C ASN A 542 -6.73 7.86 -7.15
N TRP A 543 -7.40 7.78 -5.99
CA TRP A 543 -6.73 7.49 -4.71
C TRP A 543 -5.99 6.13 -4.68
N LYS A 544 -6.45 5.14 -5.48
CA LYS A 544 -5.80 3.84 -5.63
C LYS A 544 -4.48 3.90 -6.40
N TYR A 545 -4.17 4.99 -7.10
CA TYR A 545 -3.01 5.08 -7.98
C TYR A 545 -1.69 5.06 -7.19
N ARG A 546 -0.80 4.13 -7.53
CA ARG A 546 0.55 3.99 -6.98
C ARG A 546 1.60 3.70 -8.07
N GLY A 547 1.32 4.17 -9.29
CA GLY A 547 2.01 3.77 -10.50
C GLY A 547 1.15 2.84 -11.35
N ALA A 548 1.22 2.98 -12.67
CA ALA A 548 0.37 2.26 -13.63
C ALA A 548 0.85 0.82 -13.95
N TYR A 549 1.51 0.16 -13.00
CA TYR A 549 2.18 -1.13 -13.16
C TYR A 549 1.80 -2.10 -12.04
N LEU A 550 2.04 -3.41 -12.23
CA LEU A 550 1.68 -4.46 -11.26
C LEU A 550 2.24 -4.18 -9.86
N GLY A 551 3.56 -3.96 -9.78
CA GLY A 551 4.26 -3.62 -8.56
C GLY A 551 4.22 -4.69 -7.47
N TYR A 552 4.59 -4.28 -6.25
CA TYR A 552 4.80 -5.17 -5.12
C TYR A 552 4.47 -4.48 -3.79
N THR A 553 4.07 -5.29 -2.81
CA THR A 553 3.81 -4.85 -1.43
C THR A 553 4.92 -5.38 -0.53
N VAL A 554 5.79 -4.50 -0.02
CA VAL A 554 6.82 -4.86 0.96
C VAL A 554 6.20 -4.85 2.36
N LYS A 555 6.48 -5.88 3.16
CA LYS A 555 6.05 -5.98 4.55
C LYS A 555 7.22 -5.89 5.51
N ASN A 556 7.02 -5.34 6.69
CA ASN A 556 7.98 -5.43 7.78
C ASN A 556 7.89 -6.79 8.49
N GLN A 557 8.82 -7.06 9.40
CA GLN A 557 8.86 -8.24 10.28
C GLN A 557 7.57 -8.52 11.08
N TYR A 558 6.62 -7.57 11.17
CA TYR A 558 5.31 -7.71 11.82
C TYR A 558 4.16 -7.99 10.84
N GLY A 559 4.46 -8.18 9.54
CA GLY A 559 3.49 -8.41 8.47
C GLY A 559 2.74 -7.16 7.99
N SER A 560 3.02 -5.98 8.56
CA SER A 560 2.41 -4.71 8.10
C SER A 560 3.11 -4.22 6.82
N ARG A 561 2.33 -3.75 5.84
CA ARG A 561 2.86 -3.10 4.63
C ARG A 561 3.70 -1.88 5.01
N VAL A 562 4.78 -1.67 4.27
CA VAL A 562 5.65 -0.51 4.37
C VAL A 562 5.36 0.38 3.17
N ASP A 563 4.50 1.37 3.38
CA ASP A 563 3.92 2.19 2.29
C ASP A 563 4.97 2.95 1.47
N ALA A 564 6.13 3.30 2.05
CA ALA A 564 7.24 3.93 1.35
C ALA A 564 8.08 2.98 0.47
N LEU A 565 7.88 1.65 0.61
CA LEU A 565 8.58 0.59 -0.13
C LEU A 565 7.62 -0.23 -1.00
N SER A 566 6.35 0.15 -1.07
CA SER A 566 5.30 -0.58 -1.78
C SER A 566 4.79 0.28 -2.92
N ILE A 567 4.58 -0.32 -4.10
CA ILE A 567 4.30 0.40 -5.34
C ILE A 567 3.34 -0.38 -6.26
N GLY A 568 2.78 0.30 -7.25
CA GLY A 568 1.89 -0.27 -8.25
C GLY A 568 0.55 -0.75 -7.70
N MET A 569 -0.18 -1.51 -8.52
CA MET A 569 -1.51 -2.03 -8.19
C MET A 569 -1.52 -2.85 -6.90
N ASN A 570 -0.48 -3.65 -6.68
CA ASN A 570 -0.31 -4.54 -5.53
C ASN A 570 -0.33 -3.81 -4.17
N TYR A 571 -0.12 -2.49 -4.13
CA TYR A 571 -0.27 -1.70 -2.90
C TYR A 571 -1.69 -1.81 -2.30
N TYR A 572 -2.71 -1.75 -3.16
CA TYR A 572 -4.13 -1.72 -2.75
C TYR A 572 -4.95 -2.89 -3.30
N TYR A 573 -4.47 -3.64 -4.29
CA TYR A 573 -5.24 -4.74 -4.89
C TYR A 573 -5.27 -5.99 -4.02
N ALA A 574 -4.10 -6.42 -3.52
CA ALA A 574 -3.95 -7.66 -2.77
C ALA A 574 -3.34 -7.45 -1.38
N SER A 575 -3.66 -8.36 -0.45
CA SER A 575 -2.93 -8.53 0.81
C SER A 575 -1.68 -9.42 0.67
N ASP A 576 -1.58 -10.13 -0.46
CA ASP A 576 -0.46 -10.97 -0.85
C ASP A 576 0.66 -10.12 -1.46
N SER A 577 1.83 -10.14 -0.85
CA SER A 577 3.00 -9.37 -1.27
C SER A 577 3.45 -9.77 -2.68
N ASP A 578 3.33 -11.06 -3.03
CA ASP A 578 3.80 -11.63 -4.28
C ASP A 578 2.77 -11.56 -5.42
N TRP A 579 1.58 -10.99 -5.21
CA TRP A 579 0.49 -10.97 -6.21
C TRP A 579 0.95 -10.45 -7.58
N GLY A 580 1.58 -9.27 -7.62
CA GLY A 580 2.05 -8.67 -8.88
C GLY A 580 3.11 -9.51 -9.58
N LEU A 581 3.98 -10.19 -8.82
CA LEU A 581 4.94 -11.15 -9.37
C LEU A 581 4.27 -12.41 -9.93
N LYS A 582 3.15 -12.86 -9.33
CA LYS A 582 2.37 -14.00 -9.84
C LYS A 582 1.65 -13.64 -11.15
N ILE A 583 1.08 -12.43 -11.26
CA ILE A 583 0.54 -11.95 -12.54
C ILE A 583 1.65 -11.84 -13.59
N ALA A 584 2.81 -11.25 -13.23
CA ALA A 584 3.94 -11.10 -14.13
C ALA A 584 4.50 -12.45 -14.64
N LYS A 585 4.50 -13.49 -13.81
CA LYS A 585 4.84 -14.87 -14.20
C LYS A 585 3.83 -15.49 -15.17
N HIS A 586 2.54 -15.18 -15.05
CA HIS A 586 1.55 -15.56 -16.06
C HIS A 586 1.75 -14.78 -17.38
N MET A 587 2.10 -13.48 -17.32
CA MET A 587 2.38 -12.67 -18.51
C MET A 587 3.55 -13.25 -19.32
N GLU A 588 4.70 -13.46 -18.67
CA GLU A 588 5.90 -14.06 -19.30
C GLU A 588 5.64 -15.45 -19.89
N GLY A 589 4.74 -16.24 -19.28
CA GLY A 589 4.32 -17.55 -19.79
C GLY A 589 3.42 -17.48 -21.03
N ILE A 590 2.67 -16.40 -21.22
CA ILE A 590 1.79 -16.18 -22.39
C ILE A 590 2.58 -15.56 -23.55
N LEU A 591 3.46 -14.60 -23.26
CA LEU A 591 4.32 -13.91 -24.22
C LEU A 591 5.63 -13.53 -23.51
N SER A 592 6.79 -13.83 -24.10
CA SER A 592 8.06 -13.43 -23.47
C SER A 592 8.27 -11.91 -23.56
N ALA A 593 8.93 -11.33 -22.55
CA ALA A 593 9.19 -9.90 -22.52
C ALA A 593 10.05 -9.41 -23.69
N SER A 594 10.91 -10.27 -24.25
CA SER A 594 11.68 -9.99 -25.47
C SER A 594 10.83 -9.83 -26.74
N GLN A 595 9.59 -10.33 -26.73
CA GLN A 595 8.66 -10.24 -27.85
C GLN A 595 7.60 -9.14 -27.66
N GLU A 596 7.49 -8.57 -26.46
CA GLU A 596 6.45 -7.59 -26.15
C GLU A 596 6.83 -6.16 -26.59
N ALA A 597 6.20 -5.68 -27.66
CA ALA A 597 6.35 -4.31 -28.14
C ALA A 597 5.91 -3.24 -27.12
N ALA A 598 5.02 -3.58 -26.17
CA ALA A 598 4.45 -2.65 -25.20
C ALA A 598 5.50 -1.84 -24.40
N PHE A 599 6.67 -2.44 -24.09
CA PHE A 599 7.77 -1.78 -23.38
C PHE A 599 8.32 -0.51 -24.07
N ASN A 600 8.06 -0.34 -25.37
CA ASN A 600 8.51 0.81 -26.16
C ASN A 600 7.34 1.72 -26.64
N GLN A 601 6.10 1.43 -26.22
CA GLN A 601 4.92 2.20 -26.61
C GLN A 601 4.60 3.34 -25.64
N GLN A 602 3.83 4.32 -26.12
CA GLN A 602 3.28 5.37 -25.26
C GLN A 602 2.04 4.86 -24.49
N PRO A 603 1.87 5.22 -23.21
CA PRO A 603 0.71 4.81 -22.43
C PRO A 603 -0.55 5.56 -22.88
N ASN A 604 -1.66 4.84 -23.04
CA ASN A 604 -2.96 5.48 -23.28
C ASN A 604 -3.37 6.29 -22.02
N THR A 605 -3.48 7.61 -22.17
CA THR A 605 -3.80 8.55 -21.07
C THR A 605 -5.30 8.79 -20.86
N GLN A 606 -6.17 8.29 -21.75
CA GLN A 606 -7.62 8.45 -21.62
C GLN A 606 -8.15 7.64 -20.45
N VAL A 607 -9.09 8.20 -19.68
CA VAL A 607 -9.67 7.58 -18.49
C VAL A 607 -11.19 7.49 -18.65
N PRO A 608 -11.79 6.28 -18.65
CA PRO A 608 -13.22 6.10 -18.66
C PRO A 608 -13.81 6.39 -17.27
N ASN A 609 -15.10 6.71 -17.22
CA ASN A 609 -15.86 6.69 -15.97
C ASN A 609 -15.81 5.29 -15.32
N ALA A 610 -15.81 5.22 -13.99
CA ALA A 610 -15.91 3.94 -13.29
C ALA A 610 -17.24 3.24 -13.62
N PRO A 611 -17.26 1.91 -13.81
CA PRO A 611 -18.45 1.19 -14.22
C PRO A 611 -19.47 1.06 -13.07
N GLY A 612 -20.75 1.27 -13.40
CA GLY A 612 -21.85 0.98 -12.47
C GLY A 612 -21.92 -0.51 -12.13
N TYR A 613 -22.45 -0.85 -10.94
CA TYR A 613 -22.58 -2.25 -10.51
C TYR A 613 -23.32 -3.09 -11.57
N PRO A 614 -22.77 -4.25 -11.98
CA PRO A 614 -23.34 -5.07 -13.06
C PRO A 614 -24.70 -5.64 -12.63
N SER A 615 -25.63 -5.74 -13.58
CA SER A 615 -26.94 -6.36 -13.34
C SER A 615 -26.80 -7.86 -13.05
N GLY A 616 -27.62 -8.35 -12.12
CA GLY A 616 -27.59 -9.75 -11.70
C GLY A 616 -28.02 -9.94 -10.23
N LYS A 617 -28.38 -11.18 -9.90
CA LYS A 617 -28.81 -11.61 -8.57
C LYS A 617 -28.59 -13.10 -8.33
N ASP A 618 -28.44 -13.46 -7.07
CA ASP A 618 -28.73 -14.79 -6.55
C ASP A 618 -30.24 -14.86 -6.22
N VAL A 619 -30.88 -15.98 -6.56
CA VAL A 619 -32.29 -16.28 -6.24
C VAL A 619 -32.31 -17.57 -5.46
N PHE A 620 -33.02 -17.58 -4.34
CA PHE A 620 -33.06 -18.70 -3.39
C PHE A 620 -34.44 -19.38 -3.39
N PRO A 621 -34.56 -20.63 -2.90
CA PRO A 621 -35.86 -21.29 -2.69
C PRO A 621 -36.79 -20.45 -1.81
N ASN A 622 -38.09 -20.44 -2.12
CA ASN A 622 -39.06 -19.55 -1.47
C ASN A 622 -39.16 -19.75 0.07
N GLY A 623 -38.89 -20.95 0.59
CA GLY A 623 -38.82 -21.23 2.03
C GLY A 623 -37.45 -21.03 2.68
N THR A 624 -36.53 -20.26 2.07
CA THR A 624 -35.20 -19.98 2.63
C THR A 624 -35.31 -19.10 3.89
N LEU A 625 -35.42 -19.74 5.05
CA LEU A 625 -35.71 -19.14 6.33
C LEU A 625 -34.47 -18.49 6.96
N ALA A 626 -34.54 -17.20 7.18
CA ALA A 626 -33.59 -16.40 7.93
C ALA A 626 -34.16 -15.99 9.30
N VAL A 627 -33.26 -15.71 10.23
CA VAL A 627 -33.58 -15.09 11.53
C VAL A 627 -32.76 -13.80 11.65
N ALA A 628 -33.41 -12.71 12.07
CA ALA A 628 -32.79 -11.40 12.22
C ALA A 628 -31.92 -11.33 13.49
N ASN A 629 -30.64 -10.96 13.33
CA ASN A 629 -29.67 -10.83 14.43
C ASN A 629 -29.61 -9.38 14.98
N ALA A 630 -30.09 -8.42 14.19
CA ALA A 630 -30.39 -7.03 14.53
C ALA A 630 -31.69 -6.61 13.84
N SER A 631 -32.27 -5.46 14.17
CA SER A 631 -33.47 -4.97 13.48
C SER A 631 -33.16 -4.55 12.04
N ILE A 632 -34.04 -4.88 11.09
CA ILE A 632 -33.84 -4.63 9.65
C ILE A 632 -34.95 -3.70 9.12
N PRO A 633 -34.63 -2.51 8.58
CA PRO A 633 -35.61 -1.62 7.98
C PRO A 633 -36.05 -2.16 6.60
N LEU A 634 -37.35 -2.11 6.33
CA LEU A 634 -37.96 -2.61 5.09
C LEU A 634 -38.57 -1.49 4.25
N TYR A 635 -38.52 -1.68 2.93
CA TYR A 635 -38.92 -0.72 1.91
C TYR A 635 -39.79 -1.40 0.84
N ASN A 636 -40.69 -0.65 0.21
CA ASN A 636 -41.55 -1.16 -0.87
C ASN A 636 -40.84 -1.26 -2.23
N ALA A 637 -39.66 -0.66 -2.41
CA ALA A 637 -38.88 -0.70 -3.64
C ALA A 637 -37.37 -0.56 -3.38
N ILE A 638 -36.55 -1.12 -4.25
CA ILE A 638 -35.09 -0.90 -4.28
C ILE A 638 -34.81 0.60 -4.46
N GLY A 639 -33.92 1.15 -3.63
CA GLY A 639 -33.53 2.56 -3.67
C GLY A 639 -34.48 3.53 -2.95
N SER A 640 -35.62 3.06 -2.42
CA SER A 640 -36.53 3.93 -1.65
C SER A 640 -35.88 4.39 -0.33
N SER A 641 -36.15 5.64 0.06
CA SER A 641 -35.80 6.21 1.37
C SER A 641 -36.88 6.03 2.42
N THR A 642 -38.14 5.79 2.01
CA THR A 642 -39.29 5.66 2.91
C THR A 642 -39.38 4.24 3.45
N GLN A 643 -38.99 4.06 4.72
CA GLN A 643 -39.19 2.81 5.43
C GLN A 643 -40.69 2.55 5.66
N THR A 644 -41.17 1.34 5.34
CA THR A 644 -42.59 0.95 5.39
C THR A 644 -42.89 -0.19 6.36
N ALA A 645 -41.86 -0.91 6.81
CA ALA A 645 -41.94 -1.90 7.89
C ALA A 645 -40.55 -2.09 8.55
N THR A 646 -40.50 -2.93 9.59
CA THR A 646 -39.27 -3.32 10.28
C THR A 646 -39.37 -4.79 10.65
N ILE A 647 -38.29 -5.54 10.51
CA ILE A 647 -38.12 -6.85 11.14
C ILE A 647 -37.40 -6.64 12.45
N SER A 648 -37.97 -7.10 13.56
CA SER A 648 -37.35 -7.01 14.89
C SER A 648 -36.26 -8.07 15.05
N LYS A 649 -35.25 -7.80 15.88
CA LYS A 649 -34.26 -8.82 16.25
C LYS A 649 -34.94 -10.07 16.83
N GLY A 650 -34.60 -11.24 16.28
CA GLY A 650 -35.17 -12.54 16.65
C GLY A 650 -36.33 -12.99 15.75
N GLU A 651 -36.93 -12.10 14.96
CA GLU A 651 -38.00 -12.46 14.02
C GLU A 651 -37.48 -13.25 12.82
N LYS A 652 -38.42 -13.93 12.16
CA LYS A 652 -38.21 -14.84 11.03
C LYS A 652 -38.66 -14.17 9.73
N PHE A 653 -37.93 -14.39 8.64
CA PHE A 653 -38.32 -13.97 7.30
C PHE A 653 -37.76 -14.93 6.26
N ASN A 654 -38.32 -14.91 5.05
CA ASN A 654 -37.79 -15.68 3.93
C ASN A 654 -36.86 -14.79 3.10
N LEU A 655 -35.61 -15.21 2.91
CA LEU A 655 -34.66 -14.53 2.03
C LEU A 655 -34.87 -15.04 0.59
N LEU A 656 -35.42 -14.20 -0.29
CA LEU A 656 -35.81 -14.61 -1.64
C LEU A 656 -34.71 -14.35 -2.66
N GLU A 657 -34.08 -13.16 -2.62
CA GLU A 657 -33.05 -12.77 -3.57
C GLU A 657 -31.95 -11.91 -2.92
N LYS A 658 -30.74 -11.95 -3.51
CA LYS A 658 -29.66 -10.98 -3.25
C LYS A 658 -29.18 -10.41 -4.58
N SER A 659 -29.32 -9.11 -4.78
CA SER A 659 -28.78 -8.43 -5.96
C SER A 659 -27.25 -8.26 -5.92
N ASN A 660 -26.63 -8.05 -7.07
CA ASN A 660 -25.20 -7.72 -7.17
C ASN A 660 -24.82 -6.42 -6.43
N ASN A 661 -25.74 -5.46 -6.30
CA ASN A 661 -25.55 -4.22 -5.54
C ASN A 661 -25.98 -4.32 -4.06
N TYR A 662 -26.10 -5.55 -3.55
CA TYR A 662 -26.32 -5.95 -2.16
C TYR A 662 -27.67 -5.55 -1.51
N TRP A 663 -28.69 -5.24 -2.30
CA TRP A 663 -30.08 -5.21 -1.82
C TRP A 663 -30.61 -6.64 -1.68
N LEU A 664 -31.44 -6.89 -0.67
CA LEU A 664 -32.13 -8.17 -0.49
C LEU A 664 -33.61 -8.01 -0.81
N THR A 665 -34.17 -8.99 -1.52
CA THR A 665 -35.62 -9.17 -1.65
C THR A 665 -36.04 -10.26 -0.67
N ILE A 666 -37.07 -9.99 0.13
CA ILE A 666 -37.49 -10.88 1.21
C ILE A 666 -39.01 -11.04 1.26
N GLY A 667 -39.47 -12.18 1.79
CA GLY A 667 -40.86 -12.40 2.18
C GLY A 667 -41.03 -12.24 3.69
N TYR A 668 -41.90 -11.35 4.12
CA TYR A 668 -42.21 -11.07 5.54
C TYR A 668 -43.69 -10.73 5.69
N ASN A 669 -44.37 -11.34 6.68
CA ASN A 669 -45.81 -11.18 6.96
C ASN A 669 -46.70 -11.25 5.70
N GLY A 670 -46.45 -12.24 4.83
CA GLY A 670 -47.22 -12.49 3.61
C GLY A 670 -46.99 -11.50 2.45
N ARG A 671 -46.02 -10.59 2.57
CA ARG A 671 -45.69 -9.58 1.55
C ARG A 671 -44.21 -9.62 1.17
N THR A 672 -43.92 -9.18 -0.05
CA THR A 672 -42.54 -8.98 -0.53
C THR A 672 -42.06 -7.59 -0.15
N TYR A 673 -40.85 -7.52 0.41
CA TYR A 673 -40.18 -6.28 0.80
C TYR A 673 -38.72 -6.28 0.31
N TYR A 674 -38.10 -5.10 0.35
CA TYR A 674 -36.67 -4.92 0.11
C TYR A 674 -35.98 -4.40 1.38
N THR A 675 -34.77 -4.88 1.67
CA THR A 675 -33.91 -4.31 2.73
C THR A 675 -33.05 -3.18 2.17
N ASN A 676 -32.43 -2.36 3.01
CA ASN A 676 -31.28 -1.57 2.58
C ASN A 676 -30.09 -2.47 2.14
N LYS A 677 -29.01 -1.86 1.62
CA LYS A 677 -27.79 -2.60 1.24
C LYS A 677 -27.14 -3.27 2.46
N VAL A 678 -26.95 -4.59 2.43
CA VAL A 678 -26.28 -5.35 3.50
C VAL A 678 -24.87 -5.73 3.06
N SER A 679 -23.84 -5.43 3.86
CA SER A 679 -22.46 -5.83 3.50
C SER A 679 -22.23 -7.33 3.72
N PHE A 680 -21.93 -8.08 2.66
CA PHE A 680 -21.70 -9.53 2.75
C PHE A 680 -20.37 -9.90 3.45
N SER A 681 -19.47 -8.95 3.68
CA SER A 681 -18.33 -9.11 4.59
C SER A 681 -18.73 -9.30 6.05
N SER A 682 -19.96 -8.94 6.44
CA SER A 682 -20.46 -9.05 7.82
C SER A 682 -21.98 -9.23 7.92
N TYR A 683 -22.60 -9.92 6.95
CA TYR A 683 -24.06 -10.11 6.89
C TYR A 683 -24.63 -10.74 8.17
N ASN A 684 -23.84 -11.55 8.88
CA ASN A 684 -24.24 -12.20 10.12
C ASN A 684 -24.45 -11.23 11.31
N LYS A 685 -24.02 -9.97 11.19
CA LYS A 685 -24.47 -8.90 12.11
C LYS A 685 -25.96 -8.56 11.92
N SER A 686 -26.50 -8.79 10.73
CA SER A 686 -27.89 -8.49 10.35
C SER A 686 -28.81 -9.72 10.44
N PHE A 687 -28.41 -10.88 9.92
CA PHE A 687 -29.22 -12.11 9.92
C PHE A 687 -28.39 -13.39 9.74
N THR A 688 -28.92 -14.54 10.14
CA THR A 688 -28.37 -15.87 9.84
C THR A 688 -29.44 -16.75 9.19
N VAL A 689 -29.11 -17.37 8.05
CA VAL A 689 -30.00 -18.29 7.32
C VAL A 689 -29.89 -19.70 7.92
N LYS A 690 -31.03 -20.37 8.08
CA LYS A 690 -31.11 -21.67 8.77
C LYS A 690 -31.04 -22.86 7.80
N ASN A 691 -31.69 -22.76 6.64
CA ASN A 691 -31.91 -23.89 5.75
C ASN A 691 -31.40 -23.74 4.30
N LEU A 692 -30.51 -22.79 4.01
CA LEU A 692 -29.89 -22.72 2.68
C LEU A 692 -28.71 -23.69 2.57
N ALA A 693 -28.69 -24.43 1.46
CA ALA A 693 -27.51 -25.11 0.96
C ALA A 693 -27.43 -24.99 -0.57
N ARG A 694 -26.30 -25.41 -1.13
CA ARG A 694 -26.02 -25.40 -2.58
C ARG A 694 -25.34 -26.70 -3.01
N VAL A 695 -25.74 -27.21 -4.17
CA VAL A 695 -25.13 -28.40 -4.79
C VAL A 695 -23.69 -28.12 -5.24
N ASN A 696 -22.78 -29.05 -4.95
CA ASN A 696 -21.36 -28.95 -5.26
C ASN A 696 -20.86 -29.99 -6.29
N SER A 697 -21.64 -31.04 -6.58
CA SER A 697 -21.39 -32.02 -7.64
C SER A 697 -22.02 -31.62 -8.98
N ALA A 698 -21.56 -32.19 -10.10
CA ALA A 698 -22.10 -31.93 -11.44
C ALA A 698 -23.62 -32.19 -11.52
N THR A 699 -24.06 -33.30 -10.91
CA THR A 699 -25.46 -33.61 -10.63
C THR A 699 -25.59 -34.20 -9.22
N LEU A 700 -26.77 -34.11 -8.61
CA LEU A 700 -27.06 -34.72 -7.31
C LEU A 700 -28.44 -35.40 -7.35
N ASN A 701 -28.47 -36.72 -7.12
CA ASN A 701 -29.70 -37.51 -7.10
C ASN A 701 -30.45 -37.30 -5.78
N VAL A 702 -31.73 -36.93 -5.85
CA VAL A 702 -32.63 -36.83 -4.70
C VAL A 702 -33.43 -38.12 -4.57
N ARG A 703 -33.54 -38.64 -3.35
CA ARG A 703 -34.12 -39.97 -3.07
C ARG A 703 -35.24 -39.94 -2.04
N GLU A 704 -36.10 -40.95 -2.06
CA GLU A 704 -37.26 -41.05 -1.14
C GLU A 704 -36.82 -41.29 0.31
N SER A 705 -35.75 -42.07 0.49
CA SER A 705 -35.15 -42.41 1.78
C SER A 705 -33.62 -42.29 1.73
N VAL A 706 -32.97 -42.52 2.87
CA VAL A 706 -31.52 -42.40 3.05
C VAL A 706 -30.80 -43.58 2.39
N GLY A 707 -29.73 -43.28 1.63
CA GLY A 707 -28.83 -44.28 1.07
C GLY A 707 -28.84 -44.36 -0.46
N THR A 708 -27.77 -44.88 -1.05
CA THR A 708 -27.57 -44.94 -2.51
C THR A 708 -28.51 -45.88 -3.25
N ASN A 709 -29.16 -46.81 -2.54
CA ASN A 709 -30.03 -47.82 -3.12
C ASN A 709 -31.51 -47.40 -3.13
N ALA A 710 -31.86 -46.30 -2.42
CA ALA A 710 -33.22 -45.78 -2.38
C ALA A 710 -33.67 -45.17 -3.72
N THR A 711 -34.96 -45.24 -4.03
CA THR A 711 -35.57 -44.72 -5.26
C THR A 711 -35.15 -43.28 -5.55
N LYS A 712 -34.76 -42.99 -6.80
CA LYS A 712 -34.47 -41.61 -7.26
C LYS A 712 -35.77 -40.92 -7.70
N ILE A 713 -36.06 -39.75 -7.12
CA ILE A 713 -37.27 -38.95 -7.42
C ILE A 713 -36.99 -37.61 -8.10
N ALA A 714 -35.74 -37.13 -8.08
CA ALA A 714 -35.30 -35.96 -8.83
C ALA A 714 -33.78 -35.96 -9.07
N THR A 715 -33.32 -35.04 -9.92
CA THR A 715 -31.92 -34.66 -10.04
C THR A 715 -31.81 -33.17 -9.81
N LEU A 716 -30.77 -32.74 -9.09
CA LEU A 716 -30.39 -31.33 -8.94
C LEU A 716 -29.13 -31.07 -9.77
N SER A 717 -29.02 -29.85 -10.30
CA SER A 717 -27.87 -29.40 -11.09
C SER A 717 -26.77 -28.80 -10.20
N GLN A 718 -25.53 -28.78 -10.69
CA GLN A 718 -24.44 -28.09 -10.00
C GLN A 718 -24.78 -26.63 -9.70
N TYR A 719 -24.35 -26.15 -8.53
CA TYR A 719 -24.59 -24.79 -8.03
C TYR A 719 -26.06 -24.41 -7.76
N GLN A 720 -27.01 -25.33 -7.93
CA GLN A 720 -28.41 -25.11 -7.55
C GLN A 720 -28.53 -24.90 -6.03
N TYR A 721 -29.22 -23.85 -5.60
CA TYR A 721 -29.61 -23.64 -4.21
C TYR A 721 -30.79 -24.56 -3.83
N VAL A 722 -30.79 -25.08 -2.61
CA VAL A 722 -31.83 -26.00 -2.09
C VAL A 722 -32.29 -25.63 -0.69
N GLU A 723 -33.57 -25.91 -0.42
CA GLU A 723 -34.21 -25.71 0.88
C GLU A 723 -34.03 -26.97 1.73
N LEU A 724 -33.30 -26.87 2.84
CA LEU A 724 -33.21 -27.96 3.82
C LEU A 724 -34.49 -28.01 4.68
N VAL A 725 -34.99 -29.21 4.96
CA VAL A 725 -36.09 -29.38 5.92
C VAL A 725 -35.53 -29.15 7.33
N LEU A 726 -36.18 -28.28 8.11
CA LEU A 726 -35.81 -28.00 9.50
C LEU A 726 -36.64 -28.83 10.48
N ASN A 727 -36.05 -29.13 11.64
CA ASN A 727 -36.77 -29.56 12.83
C ASN A 727 -37.25 -28.35 13.66
N ASN A 728 -37.98 -28.62 14.75
CA ASN A 728 -38.55 -27.60 15.65
C ASN A 728 -37.50 -26.63 16.23
N ASN A 729 -36.24 -27.06 16.35
CA ASN A 729 -35.11 -26.27 16.85
C ASN A 729 -34.45 -25.40 15.75
N LEU A 730 -35.06 -25.29 14.56
CA LEU A 730 -34.54 -24.59 13.38
C LEU A 730 -33.17 -25.10 12.91
N THR A 731 -32.91 -26.39 13.11
CA THR A 731 -31.71 -27.09 12.60
C THR A 731 -32.11 -28.07 11.49
N PRO A 732 -31.30 -28.26 10.44
CA PRO A 732 -31.62 -29.20 9.36
C PRO A 732 -31.81 -30.64 9.85
N VAL A 733 -32.77 -31.34 9.27
CA VAL A 733 -32.99 -32.77 9.48
C VAL A 733 -31.91 -33.54 8.73
N ILE A 734 -31.07 -34.24 9.49
CA ILE A 734 -29.93 -35.04 9.01
C ILE A 734 -30.05 -36.46 9.55
N GLN A 735 -29.78 -37.46 8.71
CA GLN A 735 -29.72 -38.87 9.11
C GLN A 735 -28.53 -39.54 8.40
N ILE A 736 -27.56 -40.01 9.19
CA ILE A 736 -26.36 -40.73 8.69
C ILE A 736 -25.64 -39.94 7.57
N GLY A 737 -25.46 -38.62 7.75
CA GLY A 737 -24.83 -37.73 6.77
C GLY A 737 -25.73 -37.25 5.62
N TRP A 738 -26.92 -37.82 5.44
CA TRP A 738 -27.89 -37.37 4.43
C TRP A 738 -28.77 -36.25 4.97
N TYR A 739 -28.96 -35.20 4.18
CA TYR A 739 -29.85 -34.08 4.47
C TYR A 739 -31.23 -34.32 3.86
N LYS A 740 -32.29 -34.04 4.63
CA LYS A 740 -33.65 -33.96 4.11
C LYS A 740 -33.87 -32.59 3.49
N ILE A 741 -34.36 -32.56 2.26
CA ILE A 741 -34.55 -31.34 1.44
C ILE A 741 -35.96 -31.25 0.88
N LYS A 742 -36.39 -30.04 0.56
CA LYS A 742 -37.63 -29.74 -0.15
C LYS A 742 -37.32 -29.26 -1.57
N LEU A 743 -38.08 -29.75 -2.53
CA LEU A 743 -38.02 -29.37 -3.94
C LEU A 743 -38.99 -28.22 -4.25
N ASN A 744 -38.77 -27.54 -5.37
CA ASN A 744 -39.59 -26.39 -5.79
C ASN A 744 -41.06 -26.78 -6.08
N ASP A 745 -41.32 -28.06 -6.38
CA ASP A 745 -42.67 -28.64 -6.55
C ASP A 745 -43.32 -29.04 -5.21
N GLY A 746 -42.67 -28.77 -4.08
CA GLY A 746 -43.15 -29.09 -2.74
C GLY A 746 -42.81 -30.50 -2.25
N ARG A 747 -42.34 -31.41 -3.11
CA ARG A 747 -41.92 -32.77 -2.70
C ARG A 747 -40.71 -32.71 -1.78
N VAL A 748 -40.57 -33.73 -0.93
CA VAL A 748 -39.51 -33.83 0.07
C VAL A 748 -38.73 -35.13 -0.15
N GLY A 749 -37.40 -35.07 -0.03
CA GLY A 749 -36.51 -36.21 -0.21
C GLY A 749 -35.16 -36.03 0.47
N TRP A 750 -34.21 -36.91 0.17
CA TRP A 750 -32.89 -36.96 0.80
C TRP A 750 -31.76 -36.86 -0.23
N VAL A 751 -30.66 -36.23 0.16
CA VAL A 751 -29.39 -36.16 -0.59
C VAL A 751 -28.20 -36.34 0.36
N SER A 752 -27.06 -36.87 -0.11
CA SER A 752 -25.86 -36.91 0.74
C SER A 752 -25.33 -35.50 1.00
N GLY A 753 -24.91 -35.23 2.24
CA GLY A 753 -24.27 -33.99 2.65
C GLY A 753 -22.93 -33.74 1.98
N ASP A 754 -22.22 -34.78 1.52
CA ASP A 754 -20.91 -34.66 0.85
C ASP A 754 -20.96 -33.78 -0.41
N PHE A 755 -22.15 -33.68 -1.02
CA PHE A 755 -22.40 -32.92 -2.24
C PHE A 755 -23.13 -31.58 -1.99
N LEU A 756 -23.28 -31.17 -0.72
CA LEU A 756 -23.90 -29.90 -0.32
C LEU A 756 -22.91 -29.00 0.42
N ILE A 757 -22.91 -27.72 0.06
CA ILE A 757 -22.30 -26.64 0.85
C ILE A 757 -23.42 -25.87 1.55
N ARG A 758 -23.31 -25.68 2.87
CA ARG A 758 -24.19 -24.77 3.63
C ARG A 758 -23.79 -23.33 3.31
N GLU A 759 -24.79 -22.48 3.07
CA GLU A 759 -24.58 -21.08 2.70
C GLU A 759 -25.30 -20.16 3.70
N LEU A 760 -24.75 -18.97 3.98
CA LEU A 760 -25.29 -17.95 4.88
C LEU A 760 -25.63 -18.42 6.34
N ASN A 761 -25.03 -19.52 6.78
CA ASN A 761 -25.34 -20.19 8.06
C ASN A 761 -24.43 -19.80 9.24
N ARG A 762 -23.58 -18.78 9.06
CA ARG A 762 -22.69 -18.18 10.08
C ARG A 762 -23.27 -16.90 10.67
#